data_AF-A0A847CCU4-F1
#
_entry.id   AF-A0A847CCU4-F1
#
_cell.length_a   1.000
_cell.length_b   1.000
_cell.length_c   1.000
_cell.angle_alpha   90.00
_cell.angle_beta   90.00
_cell.angle_gamma   90.00
#
_symmetry.space_group_name_H-M   'P 1'
#
loop_
_entity.id
_entity.type
_entity.pdbx_description
1 polymer ?
#
loop_
_entity_poly.entity_id
_entity_poly.type
_entity_poly.pdbx_seq_one_letter_code
_entity_poly.pdbx_strand_id
1 'polypeptide(L)'
;LKNEIDCFLIETMNDCYETKACVIAVKEAMEDSNIKIPIFVTNVYDKECRLLNGSTPEIMISMLESLRVDAIGINCSLGPLDMEETIKRLCTASSLPIIINPNACLPHVENGNTVFDVSADDFVKAMEKLDEYGPAILGGCCGTTPQYIEKLVSKLAKKDLVTREVKETSSICSSLKMVYFGDNSPAVLIGERINPTGKKKFKEALRNNDIPYIVHQGLEQESGGAQVLDVNVGLPEIDEEEMMVKVMTELQSVTNLPLQIDTSSEIVMEKALRKYNGKALVNSVNGKQEIMDKIFPLIKKYGGLVVALTIDEDGIPDTCDGRIKIARKIYAEAEKYGISKKDIIIDSLAMAVSSDSNAAIATLQAVKTIHDEFKGNTSLGISNISFGLPQREFVTAAFFTLAMERGLSAAIMNPLQSEMMKAYRCFCLLHGKDEQCLNYIEFANNYESQSIVKTDVKSNSGNVTNEAGNFNIETLEYAIIHGLKDDAYKATEKLLETIEPLNIINNHLISGLNFVGEKFEQKKMYLPQLLMAADAAKSAFSAINSFMEKSGKKEKPKGTIIIATVKGDIHDIGKNIVKVLLENYGFNVIDLGKDVPPEVIVERCVKENCKLVGLSALMTTTVTSMEETIKQLRKNAPWAKICVGGAVLTQEYSDMIGADFYGKDAMATVNYALTLFK
;
A
#
# COMPACT_ATOMS: atom_id res chain seq x y z
N LEU A 1 29.89 -16.69 -13.49
CA LEU A 1 28.86 -15.75 -12.97
C LEU A 1 29.38 -14.34 -12.67
N LYS A 2 30.31 -14.08 -11.72
CA LYS A 2 30.70 -12.69 -11.33
C LYS A 2 31.15 -11.75 -12.48
N ASN A 3 31.58 -12.28 -13.64
CA ASN A 3 32.07 -11.50 -14.78
C ASN A 3 31.39 -11.86 -16.13
N GLU A 4 30.19 -12.44 -16.12
CA GLU A 4 29.53 -12.95 -17.35
C GLU A 4 28.13 -12.37 -17.61
N ILE A 5 27.67 -11.40 -16.80
CA ILE A 5 26.36 -10.78 -16.96
C ILE A 5 26.52 -9.27 -17.19
N ASP A 6 25.71 -8.74 -18.11
CA ASP A 6 25.73 -7.32 -18.47
C ASP A 6 24.70 -6.48 -17.70
N CYS A 7 23.69 -7.11 -17.10
CA CYS A 7 22.66 -6.47 -16.28
C CYS A 7 21.99 -7.48 -15.32
N PHE A 8 21.36 -6.97 -14.27
CA PHE A 8 20.38 -7.73 -13.48
C PHE A 8 18.98 -7.43 -14.00
N LEU A 9 18.20 -8.47 -14.32
CA LEU A 9 16.78 -8.36 -14.62
C LEU A 9 15.97 -8.97 -13.48
N ILE A 10 15.25 -8.14 -12.73
CA ILE A 10 14.29 -8.54 -11.71
C ILE A 10 12.91 -8.54 -12.37
N GLU A 11 12.49 -9.69 -12.89
CA GLU A 11 11.26 -9.80 -13.69
C GLU A 11 10.10 -10.46 -12.96
N THR A 12 8.90 -10.24 -13.48
CA THR A 12 7.67 -10.90 -13.04
C THR A 12 7.29 -10.59 -11.59
N MET A 13 7.67 -9.40 -11.10
CA MET A 13 7.38 -9.00 -9.72
C MET A 13 5.92 -8.54 -9.57
N ASN A 14 5.21 -9.13 -8.62
CA ASN A 14 3.78 -8.89 -8.40
C ASN A 14 3.47 -8.22 -7.04
N ASP A 15 4.50 -7.88 -6.27
CA ASP A 15 4.41 -7.14 -5.02
C ASP A 15 5.52 -6.09 -4.94
N CYS A 16 5.15 -4.86 -4.57
CA CYS A 16 6.10 -3.74 -4.50
C CYS A 16 7.14 -3.90 -3.39
N TYR A 17 6.78 -4.53 -2.27
CA TYR A 17 7.68 -4.70 -1.13
C TYR A 17 8.77 -5.73 -1.45
N GLU A 18 8.37 -6.85 -2.06
CA GLU A 18 9.27 -7.87 -2.57
C GLU A 18 10.20 -7.28 -3.65
N THR A 19 9.65 -6.49 -4.57
CA THR A 19 10.45 -5.76 -5.58
C THR A 19 11.53 -4.91 -4.93
N LYS A 20 11.17 -4.10 -3.93
CA LYS A 20 12.13 -3.26 -3.20
C LYS A 20 13.20 -4.10 -2.50
N ALA A 21 12.82 -5.20 -1.86
CA ALA A 21 13.75 -6.10 -1.20
C ALA A 21 14.77 -6.70 -2.19
N CYS A 22 14.32 -7.14 -3.37
CA CYS A 22 15.20 -7.64 -4.43
C CYS A 22 16.17 -6.57 -4.93
N VAL A 23 15.70 -5.35 -5.19
CA VAL A 23 16.57 -4.25 -5.65
C VAL A 23 17.64 -3.92 -4.61
N ILE A 24 17.27 -3.84 -3.33
CA ILE A 24 18.24 -3.60 -2.25
C ILE A 24 19.26 -4.73 -2.16
N ALA A 25 18.81 -5.99 -2.22
CA ALA A 25 19.71 -7.16 -2.17
C ALA A 25 20.71 -7.17 -3.34
N VAL A 26 20.26 -6.83 -4.55
CA VAL A 26 21.14 -6.71 -5.73
C VAL A 26 22.17 -5.60 -5.54
N LYS A 27 21.77 -4.43 -5.03
CA LYS A 27 22.69 -3.33 -4.73
C LYS A 27 23.75 -3.72 -3.71
N GLU A 28 23.37 -4.38 -2.63
CA GLU A 28 24.30 -4.82 -1.59
C GLU A 28 25.27 -5.88 -2.14
N ALA A 29 24.77 -6.84 -2.92
CA ALA A 29 25.61 -7.85 -3.57
C ALA A 29 26.62 -7.24 -4.57
N MET A 30 26.21 -6.17 -5.27
CA MET A 30 27.07 -5.39 -6.17
C MET A 30 28.15 -4.63 -5.40
N GLU A 31 27.79 -4.00 -4.28
CA GLU A 31 28.71 -3.32 -3.37
C GLU A 31 29.77 -4.30 -2.82
N ASP A 32 29.32 -5.42 -2.26
CA ASP A 32 30.19 -6.49 -1.73
C ASP A 32 31.13 -7.09 -2.79
N SER A 33 30.69 -7.06 -4.05
CA SER A 33 31.46 -7.59 -5.18
C SER A 33 32.27 -6.54 -5.93
N ASN A 34 32.15 -5.26 -5.58
CA ASN A 34 32.72 -4.13 -6.29
C ASN A 34 32.41 -4.13 -7.81
N ILE A 35 31.16 -4.45 -8.15
CA ILE A 35 30.64 -4.46 -9.52
C ILE A 35 29.58 -3.37 -9.66
N LYS A 36 29.49 -2.74 -10.83
CA LYS A 36 28.45 -1.77 -11.14
C LYS A 36 27.88 -2.06 -12.53
N ILE A 37 26.76 -2.78 -12.55
CA ILE A 37 26.00 -3.08 -13.77
C ILE A 37 24.54 -2.62 -13.60
N PRO A 38 23.81 -2.39 -14.70
CA PRO A 38 22.43 -1.92 -14.65
C PRO A 38 21.47 -2.89 -13.95
N ILE A 39 20.50 -2.34 -13.22
CA ILE A 39 19.36 -3.06 -12.65
C ILE A 39 18.11 -2.71 -13.45
N PHE A 40 17.49 -3.72 -14.06
CA PHE A 40 16.21 -3.63 -14.73
C PHE A 40 15.13 -4.31 -13.90
N VAL A 41 13.95 -3.70 -13.83
CA VAL A 41 12.81 -4.24 -13.09
C VAL A 41 11.61 -4.32 -13.99
N THR A 42 10.97 -5.48 -14.09
CA THR A 42 9.67 -5.61 -14.78
C THR A 42 8.63 -6.20 -13.84
N ASN A 43 7.46 -5.58 -13.83
CA ASN A 43 6.36 -5.93 -12.96
C ASN A 43 5.21 -6.58 -13.73
N VAL A 44 4.33 -7.24 -13.00
CA VAL A 44 3.15 -7.91 -13.55
C VAL A 44 1.91 -7.14 -13.14
N TYR A 45 1.22 -6.53 -14.10
CA TYR A 45 -0.01 -5.80 -13.86
C TYR A 45 -1.23 -6.58 -14.37
N ASP A 46 -2.35 -6.44 -13.67
CA ASP A 46 -3.67 -6.89 -14.12
C ASP A 46 -4.28 -5.92 -15.14
N LYS A 47 -5.50 -6.22 -15.61
CA LYS A 47 -6.22 -5.40 -16.61
C LYS A 47 -6.60 -4.01 -16.06
N GLU A 48 -6.59 -3.83 -14.75
CA GLU A 48 -6.84 -2.55 -14.09
C GLU A 48 -5.55 -1.78 -13.78
N CYS A 49 -4.43 -2.23 -14.36
CA CYS A 49 -3.12 -1.64 -14.21
C CYS A 49 -2.65 -1.64 -12.75
N ARG A 50 -2.81 -2.77 -12.04
CA ARG A 50 -2.34 -2.94 -10.66
C ARG A 50 -1.56 -4.23 -10.46
N LEU A 51 -0.62 -4.20 -9.53
CA LEU A 51 0.00 -5.41 -8.99
C LEU A 51 -0.99 -6.13 -8.06
N LEU A 52 -0.71 -7.39 -7.70
CA LEU A 52 -1.54 -8.18 -6.77
C LEU A 52 -1.77 -7.50 -5.43
N ASN A 53 -0.78 -6.77 -4.93
CA ASN A 53 -0.88 -6.02 -3.69
C ASN A 53 -1.62 -4.67 -3.82
N GLY A 54 -2.01 -4.28 -5.05
CA GLY A 54 -2.76 -3.07 -5.38
C GLY A 54 -1.94 -1.89 -5.90
N SER A 55 -0.60 -1.98 -5.92
CA SER A 55 0.28 -0.90 -6.38
C SER A 55 0.06 -0.56 -7.85
N THR A 56 0.06 0.74 -8.17
CA THR A 56 -0.08 1.24 -9.55
C THR A 56 1.28 1.48 -10.23
N PRO A 57 1.33 1.65 -11.57
CA PRO A 57 2.53 2.08 -12.28
C PRO A 57 3.24 3.28 -11.66
N GLU A 58 2.51 4.31 -11.25
CA GLU A 58 3.09 5.54 -10.69
C GLU A 58 3.75 5.29 -9.33
N ILE A 59 3.13 4.46 -8.47
CA ILE A 59 3.72 4.04 -7.19
C ILE A 59 5.05 3.31 -7.44
N MET A 60 5.06 2.37 -8.40
CA MET A 60 6.26 1.63 -8.77
C MET A 60 7.34 2.55 -9.35
N ILE A 61 6.99 3.48 -10.23
CA ILE A 61 7.91 4.48 -10.78
C ILE A 61 8.56 5.30 -9.67
N SER A 62 7.75 5.89 -8.78
CA SER A 62 8.29 6.74 -7.70
C SER A 62 9.24 5.97 -6.79
N MET A 63 8.87 4.74 -6.41
CA MET A 63 9.73 3.88 -5.61
C MET A 63 11.01 3.49 -6.36
N LEU A 64 10.91 2.97 -7.59
CA LEU A 64 12.04 2.44 -8.36
C LEU A 64 13.00 3.53 -8.84
N GLU A 65 12.50 4.70 -9.24
CA GLU A 65 13.34 5.87 -9.53
C GLU A 65 14.11 6.32 -8.29
N SER A 66 13.45 6.35 -7.12
CA SER A 66 14.14 6.71 -5.87
C SER A 66 15.19 5.67 -5.46
N LEU A 67 14.95 4.40 -5.81
CA LEU A 67 15.91 3.32 -5.70
C LEU A 67 16.95 3.33 -6.84
N ARG A 68 16.89 4.27 -7.79
CA ARG A 68 17.93 4.45 -8.82
C ARG A 68 18.17 3.18 -9.64
N VAL A 69 17.11 2.48 -10.02
CA VAL A 69 17.20 1.44 -11.04
C VAL A 69 17.39 2.07 -12.41
N ASP A 70 17.84 1.30 -13.38
CA ASP A 70 18.26 1.82 -14.69
C ASP A 70 17.17 1.69 -15.77
N ALA A 71 16.24 0.74 -15.60
CA ALA A 71 15.06 0.61 -16.44
C ALA A 71 13.92 -0.05 -15.65
N ILE A 72 12.68 0.28 -16.03
CA ILE A 72 11.47 -0.30 -15.44
C ILE A 72 10.54 -0.80 -16.54
N GLY A 73 9.56 -1.64 -16.23
CA GLY A 73 8.69 -2.15 -17.27
C GLY A 73 7.60 -3.10 -16.83
N ILE A 74 7.01 -3.74 -17.82
CA ILE A 74 5.94 -4.72 -17.65
C ILE A 74 6.27 -6.00 -18.42
N ASN A 75 5.97 -7.14 -17.81
CA ASN A 75 6.01 -8.43 -18.49
C ASN A 75 4.90 -9.37 -18.01
N CYS A 76 4.64 -10.42 -18.78
CA CYS A 76 3.69 -11.49 -18.44
C CYS A 76 2.24 -11.03 -18.22
N SER A 77 1.38 -11.89 -17.65
CA SER A 77 -0.08 -11.73 -17.43
C SER A 77 -0.96 -11.47 -18.65
N LEU A 78 -0.65 -10.45 -19.45
CA LEU A 78 -1.52 -9.90 -20.47
C LEU A 78 -0.91 -10.02 -21.87
N GLY A 79 -1.76 -10.03 -22.88
CA GLY A 79 -1.33 -9.84 -24.27
C GLY A 79 -1.02 -8.36 -24.57
N PRO A 80 -0.42 -8.05 -25.73
CA PRO A 80 -0.01 -6.67 -26.05
C PRO A 80 -1.18 -5.67 -26.01
N LEU A 81 -2.35 -6.03 -26.54
CA LEU A 81 -3.52 -5.16 -26.56
C LEU A 81 -4.07 -4.87 -25.16
N ASP A 82 -4.11 -5.87 -24.28
CA ASP A 82 -4.57 -5.70 -22.90
C ASP A 82 -3.59 -4.86 -22.06
N MET A 83 -2.31 -4.76 -22.45
CA MET A 83 -1.29 -3.97 -21.74
C MET A 83 -1.25 -2.48 -22.10
N GLU A 84 -1.94 -2.06 -23.17
CA GLU A 84 -1.78 -0.73 -23.77
C GLU A 84 -1.91 0.41 -22.74
N GLU A 85 -2.95 0.36 -21.88
CA GLU A 85 -3.17 1.38 -20.86
C GLU A 85 -2.06 1.41 -19.81
N THR A 86 -1.56 0.24 -19.37
CA THR A 86 -0.46 0.19 -18.40
C THR A 86 0.82 0.74 -19.01
N ILE A 87 1.11 0.39 -20.26
CA ILE A 87 2.27 0.87 -21.01
C ILE A 87 2.21 2.38 -21.17
N LYS A 88 1.05 2.92 -21.61
CA LYS A 88 0.85 4.35 -21.74
C LYS A 88 1.12 5.09 -20.42
N ARG A 89 0.65 4.57 -19.28
CA ARG A 89 0.91 5.15 -17.96
C ARG A 89 2.38 5.10 -17.58
N LEU A 90 3.04 3.96 -17.76
CA LEU A 90 4.49 3.80 -17.55
C LEU A 90 5.28 4.80 -18.41
N CYS A 91 4.95 4.86 -19.70
CA CYS A 91 5.58 5.73 -20.67
C CYS A 91 5.26 7.22 -20.47
N THR A 92 4.21 7.58 -19.75
CA THR A 92 3.91 8.99 -19.47
C THR A 92 4.63 9.47 -18.21
N ALA A 93 4.64 8.63 -17.17
CA ALA A 93 5.10 9.01 -15.85
C ALA A 93 6.60 8.75 -15.59
N SER A 94 7.23 7.82 -16.32
CA SER A 94 8.63 7.44 -16.07
C SER A 94 9.65 8.38 -16.71
N SER A 95 10.68 8.70 -15.94
CA SER A 95 11.95 9.30 -16.38
C SER A 95 12.93 8.24 -16.91
N LEU A 96 12.72 6.97 -16.55
CA LEU A 96 13.59 5.86 -16.91
C LEU A 96 13.13 5.15 -18.20
N PRO A 97 14.06 4.53 -18.96
CA PRO A 97 13.74 3.62 -20.05
C PRO A 97 12.68 2.57 -19.66
N ILE A 98 11.76 2.29 -20.60
CA ILE A 98 10.66 1.34 -20.41
C ILE A 98 10.92 0.03 -21.16
N ILE A 99 10.72 -1.10 -20.47
CA ILE A 99 10.80 -2.47 -20.99
C ILE A 99 9.39 -3.04 -21.13
N ILE A 100 9.08 -3.70 -22.26
CA ILE A 100 7.75 -4.30 -22.49
C ILE A 100 7.90 -5.70 -23.08
N ASN A 101 7.45 -6.72 -22.33
CA ASN A 101 7.51 -8.13 -22.71
C ASN A 101 6.13 -8.81 -22.50
N PRO A 102 5.15 -8.62 -23.41
CA PRO A 102 3.82 -9.19 -23.27
C PRO A 102 3.79 -10.70 -23.59
N ASN A 103 2.74 -11.39 -23.14
CA ASN A 103 2.46 -12.77 -23.54
C ASN A 103 1.87 -12.84 -24.96
N ALA A 104 1.99 -13.98 -25.63
CA ALA A 104 1.27 -14.24 -26.90
C ALA A 104 -0.22 -14.61 -26.68
N CYS A 105 -0.88 -13.97 -25.69
CA CYS A 105 -2.23 -14.22 -25.14
C CYS A 105 -2.39 -15.41 -24.17
N LEU A 106 -3.58 -15.47 -23.53
CA LEU A 106 -3.98 -16.57 -22.64
C LEU A 106 -4.14 -17.86 -23.46
N PRO A 107 -3.57 -18.98 -23.02
CA PRO A 107 -3.74 -20.23 -23.75
C PRO A 107 -5.14 -20.79 -23.58
N HIS A 108 -5.65 -21.41 -24.63
CA HIS A 108 -6.78 -22.32 -24.55
C HIS A 108 -6.31 -23.74 -24.92
N VAL A 109 -7.13 -24.75 -24.64
CA VAL A 109 -6.80 -26.14 -24.98
C VAL A 109 -7.62 -26.55 -26.19
N GLU A 110 -6.96 -26.89 -27.29
CA GLU A 110 -7.58 -27.46 -28.48
C GLU A 110 -7.06 -28.89 -28.67
N ASN A 111 -7.96 -29.87 -28.75
CA ASN A 111 -7.61 -31.30 -28.89
C ASN A 111 -6.63 -31.84 -27.83
N GLY A 112 -6.69 -31.33 -26.60
CA GLY A 112 -5.81 -31.75 -25.49
C GLY A 112 -4.41 -31.12 -25.51
N ASN A 113 -4.12 -30.19 -26.43
CA ASN A 113 -2.88 -29.42 -26.47
C ASN A 113 -3.15 -27.96 -26.11
N THR A 114 -2.24 -27.34 -25.36
CA THR A 114 -2.25 -25.90 -25.08
C THR A 114 -1.91 -25.12 -26.36
N VAL A 115 -2.87 -24.36 -26.89
CA VAL A 115 -2.75 -23.54 -28.10
C VAL A 115 -2.84 -22.06 -27.73
N PHE A 116 -2.01 -21.24 -28.37
CA PHE A 116 -2.02 -19.78 -28.26
C PHE A 116 -2.63 -19.19 -29.54
N ASP A 117 -3.72 -18.43 -29.42
CA ASP A 117 -4.53 -17.95 -30.57
C ASP A 117 -3.86 -16.89 -31.44
N VAL A 118 -2.84 -16.19 -30.91
CA VAL A 118 -2.29 -15.02 -31.59
C VAL A 118 -1.13 -15.42 -32.48
N SER A 119 -1.33 -15.25 -33.79
CA SER A 119 -0.27 -15.43 -34.79
C SER A 119 0.89 -14.45 -34.54
N ALA A 120 2.11 -14.84 -34.95
CA ALA A 120 3.26 -13.94 -34.85
C ALA A 120 3.05 -12.61 -35.61
N ASP A 121 2.25 -12.61 -36.70
CA ASP A 121 1.94 -11.38 -37.43
C ASP A 121 1.01 -10.45 -36.64
N ASP A 122 0.02 -11.00 -35.95
CA ASP A 122 -0.92 -10.19 -35.17
C ASP A 122 -0.29 -9.69 -33.87
N PHE A 123 0.60 -10.49 -33.26
CA PHE A 123 1.43 -10.04 -32.14
C PHE A 123 2.28 -8.83 -32.55
N VAL A 124 3.00 -8.92 -33.68
CA VAL A 124 3.86 -7.82 -34.15
C VAL A 124 3.03 -6.58 -34.47
N LYS A 125 1.90 -6.69 -35.16
CA LYS A 125 1.00 -5.54 -35.42
C LYS A 125 0.56 -4.86 -34.13
N ALA A 126 0.28 -5.62 -33.07
CA ALA A 126 -0.09 -5.04 -31.79
C ALA A 126 1.11 -4.35 -31.12
N MET A 127 2.30 -4.97 -31.17
CA MET A 127 3.54 -4.36 -30.68
C MET A 127 3.92 -3.07 -31.42
N GLU A 128 3.62 -2.95 -32.71
CA GLU A 128 3.86 -1.70 -33.46
C GLU A 128 3.10 -0.50 -32.86
N LYS A 129 1.87 -0.73 -32.37
CA LYS A 129 1.09 0.31 -31.69
C LYS A 129 1.72 0.69 -30.35
N LEU A 130 2.20 -0.30 -29.61
CA LEU A 130 2.83 -0.06 -28.30
C LEU A 130 4.16 0.67 -28.43
N ASP A 131 4.87 0.44 -29.53
CA ASP A 131 6.12 1.13 -29.86
C ASP A 131 5.92 2.64 -30.09
N GLU A 132 4.71 3.09 -30.46
CA GLU A 132 4.40 4.53 -30.58
C GLU A 132 4.54 5.29 -29.23
N TYR A 133 4.45 4.59 -28.09
CA TYR A 133 4.67 5.16 -26.77
C TYR A 133 6.16 5.31 -26.39
N GLY A 134 7.07 4.89 -27.27
CA GLY A 134 8.52 4.99 -27.06
C GLY A 134 9.08 4.16 -25.91
N PRO A 135 8.83 2.84 -25.85
CA PRO A 135 9.61 1.94 -25.02
C PRO A 135 11.05 1.84 -25.54
N ALA A 136 11.99 1.53 -24.63
CA ALA A 136 13.40 1.34 -24.99
C ALA A 136 13.71 -0.11 -25.36
N ILE A 137 13.00 -1.06 -24.75
CA ILE A 137 13.20 -2.50 -24.98
C ILE A 137 11.83 -3.15 -25.22
N LEU A 138 11.74 -3.87 -26.34
CA LEU A 138 10.57 -4.65 -26.73
C LEU A 138 10.95 -6.12 -26.82
N GLY A 139 10.13 -7.00 -26.27
CA GLY A 139 10.33 -8.43 -26.33
C GLY A 139 9.03 -9.22 -26.22
N GLY A 140 9.12 -10.39 -25.61
CA GLY A 140 8.01 -11.33 -25.46
C GLY A 140 8.19 -12.19 -24.22
N CYS A 141 7.08 -12.64 -23.63
CA CYS A 141 7.05 -13.51 -22.47
C CYS A 141 6.39 -14.86 -22.83
N CYS A 142 5.41 -15.35 -22.06
CA CYS A 142 4.83 -16.67 -22.25
C CYS A 142 4.11 -16.79 -23.60
N GLY A 143 4.33 -17.91 -24.29
CA GLY A 143 3.75 -18.18 -25.61
C GLY A 143 4.53 -17.58 -26.78
N THR A 144 5.53 -16.72 -26.54
CA THR A 144 6.38 -16.20 -27.61
C THR A 144 7.50 -17.19 -27.97
N THR A 145 7.86 -17.24 -29.25
CA THR A 145 8.94 -18.11 -29.78
C THR A 145 9.93 -17.28 -30.59
N PRO A 146 11.11 -17.84 -30.99
CA PRO A 146 12.06 -17.12 -31.84
C PRO A 146 11.43 -16.52 -33.11
N GLN A 147 10.40 -17.16 -33.66
CA GLN A 147 9.67 -16.65 -34.82
C GLN A 147 8.97 -15.30 -34.54
N TYR A 148 8.41 -15.11 -33.34
CA TYR A 148 7.77 -13.85 -32.93
C TYR A 148 8.81 -12.74 -32.85
N ILE A 149 9.95 -13.04 -32.20
CA ILE A 149 11.03 -12.08 -32.01
C ILE A 149 11.70 -11.71 -33.34
N GLU A 150 11.93 -12.67 -34.24
CA GLU A 150 12.47 -12.41 -35.57
C GLU A 150 11.58 -11.44 -36.35
N LYS A 151 10.27 -11.67 -36.35
CA LYS A 151 9.32 -10.76 -37.01
C LYS A 151 9.28 -9.38 -36.34
N LEU A 152 9.29 -9.33 -35.01
CA LEU A 152 9.33 -8.07 -34.26
C LEU A 152 10.58 -7.24 -34.62
N VAL A 153 11.76 -7.86 -34.60
CA VAL A 153 13.05 -7.25 -34.97
C VAL A 153 13.01 -6.78 -36.42
N SER A 154 12.54 -7.63 -37.35
CA SER A 154 12.46 -7.27 -38.77
C SER A 154 11.62 -6.01 -39.04
N LYS A 155 10.62 -5.77 -38.18
CA LYS A 155 9.67 -4.67 -38.31
C LYS A 155 10.11 -3.40 -37.58
N LEU A 156 10.67 -3.53 -36.36
CA LEU A 156 10.87 -2.40 -35.44
C LEU A 156 12.33 -2.03 -35.15
N ALA A 157 13.31 -2.89 -35.44
CA ALA A 157 14.70 -2.67 -34.98
C ALA A 157 15.43 -1.46 -35.60
N LYS A 158 14.84 -0.81 -36.60
CA LYS A 158 15.45 0.34 -37.31
C LYS A 158 15.01 1.71 -36.76
N LYS A 159 14.28 1.76 -35.64
CA LYS A 159 13.81 3.00 -35.03
C LYS A 159 14.82 3.54 -34.01
N ASP A 160 14.92 4.86 -33.93
CA ASP A 160 15.75 5.54 -32.93
C ASP A 160 15.14 5.38 -31.53
N LEU A 161 16.00 5.26 -30.52
CA LEU A 161 15.56 5.19 -29.13
C LEU A 161 14.93 6.52 -28.70
N VAL A 162 13.74 6.44 -28.10
CA VAL A 162 13.08 7.60 -27.51
C VAL A 162 13.75 7.94 -26.18
N THR A 163 14.41 9.11 -26.12
CA THR A 163 14.97 9.62 -24.87
C THR A 163 13.85 10.21 -24.02
N ARG A 164 13.77 9.79 -22.76
CA ARG A 164 12.73 10.24 -21.82
C ARG A 164 13.15 11.51 -21.10
N GLU A 165 12.20 12.43 -20.97
CA GLU A 165 12.39 13.62 -20.15
C GLU A 165 12.41 13.25 -18.67
N VAL A 166 13.41 13.75 -17.96
CA VAL A 166 13.48 13.62 -16.49
C VAL A 166 12.31 14.38 -15.88
N LYS A 167 11.49 13.68 -15.07
CA LYS A 167 10.35 14.28 -14.39
C LYS A 167 10.82 14.94 -13.10
N GLU A 168 10.48 16.21 -12.91
CA GLU A 168 10.84 17.01 -11.72
C GLU A 168 9.77 16.96 -10.62
N THR A 169 8.89 15.96 -10.66
CA THR A 169 7.79 15.84 -9.70
C THR A 169 8.26 15.21 -8.39
N SER A 170 8.06 15.94 -7.28
CA SER A 170 8.27 15.41 -5.92
C SER A 170 7.11 14.55 -5.47
N SER A 171 7.39 13.33 -5.03
CA SER A 171 6.39 12.41 -4.51
C SER A 171 6.95 11.46 -3.45
N ILE A 172 6.05 10.93 -2.64
CA ILE A 172 6.24 9.78 -1.76
C ILE A 172 5.08 8.79 -1.95
N CYS A 173 5.26 7.56 -1.51
CA CYS A 173 4.20 6.55 -1.62
C CYS A 173 4.30 5.49 -0.52
N SER A 174 3.12 5.01 -0.10
CA SER A 174 2.95 3.67 0.46
C SER A 174 2.80 2.67 -0.69
N SER A 175 2.52 1.40 -0.39
CA SER A 175 2.15 0.41 -1.40
C SER A 175 0.88 0.75 -2.19
N LEU A 176 -0.01 1.57 -1.63
CA LEU A 176 -1.37 1.78 -2.16
C LEU A 176 -1.74 3.23 -2.43
N LYS A 177 -0.99 4.19 -1.88
CA LYS A 177 -1.29 5.61 -2.02
C LYS A 177 -0.03 6.40 -2.35
N MET A 178 -0.20 7.33 -3.28
CA MET A 178 0.84 8.26 -3.70
C MET A 178 0.45 9.67 -3.24
N VAL A 179 1.45 10.43 -2.80
CA VAL A 179 1.29 11.82 -2.39
C VAL A 179 2.32 12.66 -3.14
N TYR A 180 1.84 13.72 -3.80
CA TYR A 180 2.64 14.66 -4.57
C TYR A 180 2.83 15.96 -3.80
N PHE A 181 3.96 16.63 -4.02
CA PHE A 181 4.29 17.93 -3.43
C PHE A 181 4.49 18.98 -4.53
N GLY A 182 4.19 20.24 -4.22
CA GLY A 182 4.42 21.39 -5.10
C GLY A 182 3.14 22.04 -5.60
N ASP A 183 3.27 22.95 -6.57
CA ASP A 183 2.27 23.97 -6.92
C ASP A 183 0.93 23.39 -7.41
N ASN A 184 0.98 22.23 -8.07
CA ASN A 184 -0.17 21.52 -8.61
C ASN A 184 -1.03 20.83 -7.54
N SER A 185 -0.66 20.94 -6.26
CA SER A 185 -1.44 20.39 -5.15
C SER A 185 -1.50 21.38 -3.98
N PRO A 186 -2.55 21.33 -3.15
CA PRO A 186 -2.53 22.04 -1.87
C PRO A 186 -1.44 21.46 -0.95
N ALA A 187 -1.10 22.20 0.11
CA ALA A 187 -0.09 21.76 1.07
C ALA A 187 -0.44 20.38 1.64
N VAL A 188 0.50 19.45 1.59
CA VAL A 188 0.31 18.09 2.10
C VAL A 188 0.16 18.13 3.62
N LEU A 189 -0.93 17.57 4.14
CA LEU A 189 -1.17 17.47 5.57
C LEU A 189 -0.45 16.25 6.17
N ILE A 190 0.55 16.50 7.00
CA ILE A 190 1.33 15.48 7.73
C ILE A 190 0.86 15.46 9.18
N GLY A 191 0.29 14.34 9.62
CA GLY A 191 -0.26 14.17 10.97
C GLY A 191 0.83 14.01 12.04
N GLU A 192 0.89 14.93 13.01
CA GLU A 192 1.93 15.01 14.06
C GLU A 192 1.68 14.18 15.34
N ARG A 193 0.58 13.41 15.43
CA ARG A 193 0.15 12.87 16.73
C ARG A 193 0.93 11.64 17.19
N ILE A 194 1.55 10.88 16.29
CA ILE A 194 2.40 9.71 16.63
C ILE A 194 3.78 10.24 17.05
N ASN A 195 3.82 10.88 18.22
CA ASN A 195 5.01 11.52 18.76
C ASN A 195 4.90 11.59 20.30
N PRO A 196 5.86 11.06 21.07
CA PRO A 196 5.83 11.04 22.53
C PRO A 196 6.04 12.40 23.20
N THR A 197 6.52 13.41 22.47
CA THR A 197 6.89 14.72 23.03
C THR A 197 5.69 15.39 23.70
N GLY A 198 5.81 15.67 25.01
CA GLY A 198 4.74 16.29 25.81
C GLY A 198 3.51 15.40 26.09
N LYS A 199 3.44 14.16 25.59
CA LYS A 199 2.24 13.30 25.68
C LYS A 199 2.43 12.13 26.65
N LYS A 200 1.98 12.28 27.90
CA LYS A 200 2.12 11.26 28.96
C LYS A 200 1.57 9.88 28.56
N LYS A 201 0.33 9.83 28.07
CA LYS A 201 -0.33 8.59 27.62
C LYS A 201 0.45 7.89 26.49
N PHE A 202 0.95 8.65 25.53
CA PHE A 202 1.73 8.09 24.42
C PHE A 202 3.07 7.52 24.89
N LYS A 203 3.75 8.20 25.82
CA LYS A 203 4.96 7.67 26.46
C LYS A 203 4.69 6.37 27.22
N GLU A 204 3.57 6.28 27.93
CA GLU A 204 3.15 5.04 28.61
C GLU A 204 2.85 3.92 27.62
N ALA A 205 2.18 4.22 26.50
CA ALA A 205 1.92 3.25 25.44
C ALA A 205 3.22 2.68 24.85
N LEU A 206 4.21 3.52 24.55
CA LEU A 206 5.52 3.07 24.08
C LEU A 206 6.21 2.14 25.10
N ARG A 207 6.23 2.51 26.38
CA ARG A 207 6.84 1.68 27.45
C ARG A 207 6.15 0.32 27.58
N ASN A 208 4.83 0.32 27.49
CA ASN A 208 4.02 -0.88 27.66
C ASN A 208 3.89 -1.72 26.38
N ASN A 209 4.53 -1.31 25.28
CA ASN A 209 4.34 -1.93 23.96
C ASN A 209 2.85 -1.97 23.52
N ASP A 210 2.08 -0.94 23.87
CA ASP A 210 0.68 -0.79 23.45
C ASP A 210 0.62 -0.27 22.01
N ILE A 211 0.97 -1.16 21.07
CA ILE A 211 0.95 -0.88 19.64
C ILE A 211 -0.47 -0.56 19.12
N PRO A 212 -1.55 -1.25 19.56
CA PRO A 212 -2.91 -0.91 19.16
C PRO A 212 -3.25 0.57 19.41
N TYR A 213 -2.89 1.11 20.58
CA TYR A 213 -3.09 2.54 20.87
C TYR A 213 -2.34 3.46 19.88
N ILE A 214 -1.09 3.12 19.55
CA ILE A 214 -0.26 3.90 18.62
C ILE A 214 -0.84 3.86 17.20
N VAL A 215 -1.24 2.67 16.74
CA VAL A 215 -1.89 2.46 15.44
C VAL A 215 -3.20 3.24 15.36
N HIS A 216 -4.00 3.21 16.42
CA HIS A 216 -5.24 3.97 16.53
C HIS A 216 -5.01 5.48 16.40
N GLN A 217 -3.93 6.04 16.98
CA GLN A 217 -3.57 7.44 16.74
C GLN A 217 -3.26 7.75 15.26
N GLY A 218 -2.77 6.78 14.49
CA GLY A 218 -2.60 6.91 13.04
C GLY A 218 -3.93 6.95 12.30
N LEU A 219 -4.83 6.00 12.60
CA LEU A 219 -6.15 5.89 11.96
C LEU A 219 -7.08 7.07 12.29
N GLU A 220 -7.02 7.60 13.51
CA GLU A 220 -7.74 8.83 13.86
C GLU A 220 -7.27 10.00 12.98
N GLN A 221 -5.96 10.13 12.77
CA GLN A 221 -5.40 11.20 11.94
C GLN A 221 -5.76 11.06 10.46
N GLU A 222 -5.73 9.83 9.93
CA GLU A 222 -6.21 9.54 8.59
C GLU A 222 -7.68 9.97 8.44
N SER A 223 -8.53 9.61 9.40
CA SER A 223 -9.95 10.02 9.44
C SER A 223 -10.11 11.53 9.59
N GLY A 224 -9.16 12.21 10.25
CA GLY A 224 -9.10 13.67 10.36
C GLY A 224 -8.64 14.38 9.08
N GLY A 225 -8.25 13.63 8.05
CA GLY A 225 -7.81 14.17 6.77
C GLY A 225 -6.29 14.27 6.58
N ALA A 226 -5.48 13.64 7.44
CA ALA A 226 -4.05 13.49 7.18
C ALA A 226 -3.82 12.75 5.85
N GLN A 227 -2.79 13.18 5.13
CA GLN A 227 -2.36 12.56 3.88
C GLN A 227 -1.07 11.76 4.08
N VAL A 228 -0.31 12.09 5.12
CA VAL A 228 0.93 11.43 5.54
C VAL A 228 0.90 11.36 7.07
N LEU A 229 1.48 10.32 7.67
CA LEU A 229 1.63 10.23 9.12
C LEU A 229 3.10 10.43 9.51
N ASP A 230 3.37 11.42 10.36
CA ASP A 230 4.67 11.56 11.02
C ASP A 230 4.78 10.51 12.13
N VAL A 231 5.85 9.73 12.13
CA VAL A 231 6.09 8.62 13.06
C VAL A 231 7.39 8.87 13.82
N ASN A 232 7.25 9.39 15.04
CA ASN A 232 8.34 9.53 16.00
C ASN A 232 8.06 8.62 17.21
N VAL A 233 8.99 7.72 17.50
CA VAL A 233 8.92 6.82 18.68
C VAL A 233 10.07 7.09 19.67
N GLY A 234 10.73 8.25 19.56
CA GLY A 234 11.90 8.60 20.33
C GLY A 234 11.60 8.75 21.82
N LEU A 235 12.00 7.75 22.60
CA LEU A 235 11.91 7.77 24.07
C LEU A 235 13.21 7.16 24.64
N PRO A 236 13.99 7.89 25.47
CA PRO A 236 15.29 7.40 25.94
C PRO A 236 15.29 6.08 26.71
N GLU A 237 14.13 5.66 27.21
CA GLU A 237 13.95 4.48 28.07
C GLU A 237 13.62 3.19 27.27
N ILE A 238 13.48 3.27 25.95
CA ILE A 238 13.12 2.11 25.10
C ILE A 238 14.15 1.89 24.01
N ASP A 239 14.11 0.69 23.40
CA ASP A 239 14.80 0.42 22.16
C ASP A 239 14.05 1.08 20.99
N GLU A 240 14.56 2.24 20.54
CA GLU A 240 13.97 2.99 19.43
C GLU A 240 14.05 2.22 18.10
N GLU A 241 15.10 1.40 17.89
CA GLU A 241 15.26 0.61 16.66
C GLU A 241 14.14 -0.43 16.56
N GLU A 242 13.98 -1.25 17.60
CA GLU A 242 12.96 -2.28 17.63
C GLU A 242 11.56 -1.67 17.56
N MET A 243 11.31 -0.63 18.35
CA MET A 243 10.01 0.02 18.41
C MET A 243 9.62 0.69 17.08
N MET A 244 10.56 1.38 16.42
CA MET A 244 10.29 2.05 15.14
C MET A 244 9.90 1.03 14.08
N VAL A 245 10.68 -0.06 13.94
CA VAL A 245 10.39 -1.11 12.96
C VAL A 245 9.03 -1.74 13.24
N LYS A 246 8.70 -2.00 14.50
CA LYS A 246 7.42 -2.60 14.91
C LYS A 246 6.24 -1.67 14.61
N VAL A 247 6.28 -0.42 15.09
CA VAL A 247 5.20 0.57 14.89
C VAL A 247 4.99 0.85 13.40
N MET A 248 6.07 1.06 12.64
CA MET A 248 5.99 1.31 11.20
C MET A 248 5.37 0.13 10.45
N THR A 249 5.78 -1.11 10.77
CA THR A 249 5.26 -2.33 10.13
C THR A 249 3.77 -2.50 10.40
N GLU A 250 3.31 -2.25 11.62
CA GLU A 250 1.90 -2.33 11.97
C GLU A 250 1.09 -1.19 11.31
N LEU A 251 1.59 0.05 11.33
CA LEU A 251 0.92 1.18 10.66
C LEU A 251 0.74 0.93 9.16
N GLN A 252 1.80 0.58 8.43
CA GLN A 252 1.72 0.35 6.98
C GLN A 252 0.83 -0.84 6.60
N SER A 253 0.51 -1.71 7.57
CA SER A 253 -0.41 -2.81 7.36
C SER A 253 -1.87 -2.33 7.40
N VAL A 254 -2.20 -1.40 8.31
CA VAL A 254 -3.60 -0.97 8.51
C VAL A 254 -3.98 0.29 7.75
N THR A 255 -3.02 1.18 7.48
CA THR A 255 -3.26 2.46 6.79
C THR A 255 -2.64 2.45 5.41
N ASN A 256 -3.33 3.11 4.48
CA ASN A 256 -2.80 3.32 3.13
C ASN A 256 -1.96 4.60 3.05
N LEU A 257 -1.88 5.42 4.11
CA LEU A 257 -1.11 6.66 4.08
C LEU A 257 0.41 6.40 4.01
N PRO A 258 1.17 7.16 3.21
CA PRO A 258 2.62 7.20 3.33
C PRO A 258 3.05 7.64 4.74
N LEU A 259 4.24 7.20 5.16
CA LEU A 259 4.79 7.52 6.48
C LEU A 259 5.98 8.47 6.32
N GLN A 260 6.05 9.44 7.23
CA GLN A 260 7.24 10.23 7.49
C GLN A 260 7.99 9.61 8.66
N ILE A 261 9.18 9.08 8.40
CA ILE A 261 10.04 8.47 9.41
C ILE A 261 10.76 9.59 10.15
N ASP A 262 10.36 9.85 11.40
CA ASP A 262 10.92 10.90 12.25
C ASP A 262 11.85 10.29 13.31
N THR A 263 13.16 10.41 13.07
CA THR A 263 14.20 9.97 14.00
C THR A 263 15.49 10.75 13.78
N SER A 264 16.23 10.96 14.88
CA SER A 264 17.58 11.55 14.85
C SER A 264 18.70 10.50 14.79
N SER A 265 18.36 9.21 14.88
CA SER A 265 19.31 8.11 14.87
C SER A 265 19.49 7.55 13.46
N GLU A 266 20.73 7.57 12.98
CA GLU A 266 21.13 6.99 11.68
C GLU A 266 20.76 5.50 11.59
N ILE A 267 20.99 4.74 12.67
CA ILE A 267 20.74 3.30 12.73
C ILE A 267 19.22 3.02 12.64
N VAL A 268 18.42 3.77 13.40
CA VAL A 268 16.95 3.64 13.37
C VAL A 268 16.42 3.98 11.98
N MET A 269 16.95 5.05 11.37
CA MET A 269 16.56 5.47 10.03
C MET A 269 16.89 4.41 8.97
N GLU A 270 18.09 3.84 8.98
CA GLU A 270 18.48 2.77 8.05
C GLU A 270 17.52 1.58 8.15
N LYS A 271 17.23 1.14 9.38
CA LYS A 271 16.36 -0.02 9.65
C LYS A 271 14.92 0.22 9.21
N ALA A 272 14.39 1.40 9.49
CA ALA A 272 13.08 1.82 9.03
C ALA A 272 13.01 1.88 7.50
N LEU A 273 13.95 2.56 6.83
CA LEU A 273 13.97 2.70 5.38
C LEU A 273 14.08 1.36 4.64
N ARG A 274 14.84 0.41 5.21
CA ARG A 274 14.98 -0.96 4.70
C ARG A 274 13.65 -1.73 4.73
N LYS A 275 12.82 -1.49 5.74
CA LYS A 275 11.54 -2.18 5.97
C LYS A 275 10.32 -1.43 5.43
N TYR A 276 10.47 -0.16 5.09
CA TYR A 276 9.35 0.64 4.60
C TYR A 276 8.87 0.17 3.22
N ASN A 277 7.56 -0.06 3.07
CA ASN A 277 6.96 -0.49 1.82
C ASN A 277 6.54 0.71 0.93
N GLY A 278 7.45 1.16 0.07
CA GLY A 278 7.27 2.32 -0.82
C GLY A 278 8.44 3.30 -0.75
N LYS A 279 8.17 4.56 -1.10
CA LYS A 279 9.11 5.71 -0.99
C LYS A 279 8.73 6.55 0.22
N ALA A 280 9.54 6.50 1.28
CA ALA A 280 9.28 7.22 2.53
C ALA A 280 9.56 8.72 2.43
N LEU A 281 8.92 9.49 3.30
CA LEU A 281 9.39 10.83 3.69
C LEU A 281 10.33 10.67 4.89
N VAL A 282 11.49 11.32 4.87
CA VAL A 282 12.51 11.20 5.92
C VAL A 282 12.62 12.52 6.67
N ASN A 283 12.37 12.47 7.98
CA ASN A 283 12.50 13.61 8.87
C ASN A 283 13.58 13.29 9.92
N SER A 284 14.78 13.87 9.84
CA SER A 284 15.24 14.84 8.84
C SER A 284 16.74 14.80 8.65
N VAL A 285 17.21 15.52 7.64
CA VAL A 285 18.60 15.98 7.52
C VAL A 285 18.68 17.45 7.95
N ASN A 286 19.86 17.96 8.25
CA ASN A 286 20.07 19.38 8.46
C ASN A 286 21.38 19.85 7.80
N GLY A 287 21.63 21.15 7.84
CA GLY A 287 22.78 21.79 7.19
C GLY A 287 24.14 21.49 7.82
N LYS A 288 24.22 20.72 8.93
CA LYS A 288 25.51 20.30 9.49
C LYS A 288 26.16 19.24 8.59
N GLN A 289 27.43 19.43 8.24
CA GLN A 289 28.13 18.51 7.31
C GLN A 289 28.11 17.06 7.80
N GLU A 290 28.39 16.84 9.09
CA GLU A 290 28.38 15.49 9.70
C GLU A 290 27.04 14.77 9.54
N ILE A 291 25.92 15.51 9.61
CA ILE A 291 24.58 14.93 9.48
C ILE A 291 24.28 14.62 8.00
N MET A 292 24.63 15.52 7.08
CA MET A 292 24.47 15.28 5.64
C MET A 292 25.26 14.04 5.17
N ASP A 293 26.50 13.88 5.66
CA ASP A 293 27.37 12.75 5.32
C ASP A 293 26.86 11.40 5.85
N LYS A 294 26.02 11.40 6.89
CA LYS A 294 25.36 10.20 7.42
C LYS A 294 24.05 9.90 6.69
N ILE A 295 23.22 10.92 6.44
CA ILE A 295 21.84 10.73 5.96
C ILE A 295 21.77 10.57 4.43
N PHE A 296 22.53 11.35 3.66
CA PHE A 296 22.45 11.27 2.19
C PHE A 296 22.86 9.90 1.59
N PRO A 297 23.86 9.17 2.13
CA PRO A 297 24.10 7.78 1.73
C PRO A 297 22.89 6.87 1.92
N LEU A 298 22.14 7.02 3.02
CA LEU A 298 20.93 6.24 3.28
C LEU A 298 19.84 6.54 2.24
N ILE A 299 19.59 7.82 1.95
CA ILE A 299 18.62 8.24 0.91
C ILE A 299 19.03 7.70 -0.46
N LYS A 300 20.33 7.73 -0.80
CA LYS A 300 20.84 7.17 -2.05
C LYS A 300 20.64 5.65 -2.14
N LYS A 301 20.81 4.92 -1.04
CA LYS A 301 20.71 3.46 -0.98
C LYS A 301 19.26 2.99 -1.03
N TYR A 302 18.42 3.52 -0.14
CA TYR A 302 17.05 3.05 0.11
C TYR A 302 15.96 3.86 -0.62
N GLY A 303 16.33 4.97 -1.24
CA GLY A 303 15.38 5.94 -1.78
C GLY A 303 14.71 6.75 -0.66
N GLY A 304 13.94 7.76 -1.07
CA GLY A 304 13.18 8.62 -0.15
C GLY A 304 13.10 10.06 -0.62
N LEU A 305 12.21 10.82 -0.01
CA LEU A 305 12.14 12.28 -0.06
C LEU A 305 12.61 12.78 1.31
N VAL A 306 13.58 13.70 1.37
CA VAL A 306 14.14 14.14 2.66
C VAL A 306 13.66 15.54 3.04
N VAL A 307 13.19 15.70 4.28
CA VAL A 307 12.97 17.01 4.90
C VAL A 307 14.30 17.51 5.44
N ALA A 308 14.72 18.69 4.97
CA ALA A 308 16.01 19.27 5.30
C ALA A 308 15.84 20.57 6.09
N LEU A 309 16.19 20.52 7.36
CA LEU A 309 16.05 21.63 8.30
C LEU A 309 17.15 22.68 8.06
N THR A 310 16.77 23.95 8.03
CA THR A 310 17.69 25.10 7.91
C THR A 310 18.40 25.44 9.22
N ILE A 311 19.08 24.45 9.77
CA ILE A 311 19.97 24.54 10.94
C ILE A 311 21.34 24.01 10.55
N ASP A 312 22.41 24.72 10.91
CA ASP A 312 23.78 24.31 10.62
C ASP A 312 24.64 24.25 11.89
N GLU A 313 25.96 24.32 11.73
CA GLU A 313 26.91 24.28 12.84
C GLU A 313 26.73 25.45 13.83
N ASP A 314 26.27 26.61 13.35
CA ASP A 314 26.06 27.84 14.13
C ASP A 314 24.65 27.92 14.75
N GLY A 315 23.78 26.95 14.44
CA GLY A 315 22.42 26.89 14.96
C GLY A 315 21.37 27.32 13.93
N ILE A 316 20.23 27.82 14.42
CA ILE A 316 19.10 28.23 13.57
C ILE A 316 19.25 29.72 13.27
N PRO A 317 19.35 30.16 12.01
CA PRO A 317 19.42 31.58 11.71
C PRO A 317 18.09 32.29 12.00
N ASP A 318 18.18 33.47 12.62
CA ASP A 318 17.04 34.35 12.90
C ASP A 318 16.49 35.05 11.65
N THR A 319 17.28 35.10 10.57
CA THR A 319 16.97 35.83 9.33
C THR A 319 16.63 34.91 8.17
N CYS A 320 15.81 35.41 7.24
CA CYS A 320 15.53 34.75 5.97
C CYS A 320 16.83 34.42 5.21
N ASP A 321 17.71 35.40 5.02
CA ASP A 321 18.97 35.24 4.26
C ASP A 321 19.86 34.12 4.84
N GLY A 322 19.95 34.04 6.17
CA GLY A 322 20.68 32.96 6.85
C GLY A 322 20.10 31.58 6.52
N ARG A 323 18.77 31.42 6.60
CA ARG A 323 18.09 30.16 6.26
C ARG A 323 18.27 29.79 4.79
N ILE A 324 18.23 30.78 3.89
CA ILE A 324 18.46 30.58 2.45
C ILE A 324 19.90 30.15 2.14
N LYS A 325 20.89 30.69 2.86
CA LYS A 325 22.29 30.25 2.74
C LYS A 325 22.43 28.77 3.09
N ILE A 326 21.78 28.31 4.16
CA ILE A 326 21.80 26.90 4.57
C ILE A 326 21.05 26.03 3.54
N ALA A 327 19.89 26.44 3.05
CA ALA A 327 19.16 25.72 2.02
C ALA A 327 20.02 25.52 0.75
N ARG A 328 20.77 26.55 0.33
CA ARG A 328 21.71 26.45 -0.80
C ARG A 328 22.84 25.46 -0.53
N LYS A 329 23.40 25.46 0.69
CA LYS A 329 24.42 24.47 1.13
C LYS A 329 23.88 23.05 1.01
N ILE A 330 22.68 22.80 1.53
CA ILE A 330 22.01 21.49 1.50
C ILE A 330 21.82 21.00 0.06
N TYR A 331 21.28 21.84 -0.83
CA TYR A 331 21.09 21.46 -2.24
C TYR A 331 22.40 21.09 -2.93
N ALA A 332 23.43 21.92 -2.76
CA ALA A 332 24.74 21.68 -3.36
C ALA A 332 25.42 20.41 -2.81
N GLU A 333 25.22 20.11 -1.53
CA GLU A 333 25.75 18.89 -0.93
C GLU A 333 25.03 17.65 -1.42
N ALA A 334 23.70 17.67 -1.44
CA ALA A 334 22.88 16.56 -1.89
C ALA A 334 23.16 16.16 -3.35
N GLU A 335 23.45 17.14 -4.21
CA GLU A 335 23.85 16.91 -5.61
C GLU A 335 25.10 16.03 -5.73
N LYS A 336 26.07 16.15 -4.81
CA LYS A 336 27.28 15.29 -4.78
C LYS A 336 26.95 13.82 -4.55
N TYR A 337 25.84 13.54 -3.86
CA TYR A 337 25.32 12.19 -3.63
C TYR A 337 24.38 11.73 -4.77
N GLY A 338 24.14 12.58 -5.77
CA GLY A 338 23.20 12.36 -6.86
C GLY A 338 21.74 12.53 -6.45
N ILE A 339 21.45 13.19 -5.34
CA ILE A 339 20.09 13.47 -4.87
C ILE A 339 19.61 14.74 -5.56
N SER A 340 18.55 14.62 -6.36
CA SER A 340 17.97 15.76 -7.06
C SER A 340 17.20 16.66 -6.08
N LYS A 341 17.05 17.93 -6.45
CA LYS A 341 16.21 18.90 -5.76
C LYS A 341 14.78 18.41 -5.54
N LYS A 342 14.22 17.66 -6.51
CA LYS A 342 12.87 17.07 -6.39
C LYS A 342 12.76 16.07 -5.22
N ASP A 343 13.87 15.57 -4.71
CA ASP A 343 13.94 14.64 -3.59
C ASP A 343 14.29 15.33 -2.25
N ILE A 344 14.16 16.66 -2.18
CA ILE A 344 14.41 17.45 -0.97
C ILE A 344 13.27 18.46 -0.73
N ILE A 345 12.75 18.48 0.50
CA ILE A 345 11.84 19.51 1.01
C ILE A 345 12.59 20.34 2.05
N ILE A 346 12.64 21.65 1.91
CA ILE A 346 13.31 22.51 2.89
C ILE A 346 12.35 22.89 4.02
N ASP A 347 12.73 22.63 5.26
CA ASP A 347 12.04 23.17 6.43
C ASP A 347 12.77 24.43 6.93
N SER A 348 12.08 25.56 6.78
CA SER A 348 12.62 26.85 7.22
C SER A 348 12.52 27.08 8.73
N LEU A 349 12.00 26.13 9.50
CA LEU A 349 11.82 26.12 10.95
C LEU A 349 10.88 27.23 11.46
N ALA A 350 9.69 26.82 11.91
CA ALA A 350 8.78 27.71 12.63
C ALA A 350 9.23 27.86 14.10
N MET A 351 9.68 29.05 14.46
CA MET A 351 10.07 29.39 15.85
C MET A 351 8.91 30.08 16.59
N ALA A 352 8.86 29.94 17.91
CA ALA A 352 7.75 30.46 18.71
C ALA A 352 7.73 32.00 18.75
N VAL A 353 6.62 32.61 18.33
CA VAL A 353 6.48 34.09 18.32
C VAL A 353 6.47 34.71 19.72
N SER A 354 6.24 33.90 20.75
CA SER A 354 6.34 34.30 22.15
C SER A 354 7.77 34.60 22.59
N SER A 355 8.76 34.02 21.88
CA SER A 355 10.20 34.22 22.15
C SER A 355 10.86 35.27 21.26
N ASP A 356 10.38 35.43 20.02
CA ASP A 356 10.83 36.44 19.07
C ASP A 356 9.66 36.92 18.20
N SER A 357 9.39 38.23 18.20
CA SER A 357 8.30 38.83 17.44
C SER A 357 8.54 38.82 15.93
N ASN A 358 9.77 38.66 15.46
CA ASN A 358 10.12 38.61 14.04
C ASN A 358 10.13 37.18 13.46
N ALA A 359 10.09 36.16 14.31
CA ALA A 359 10.19 34.74 13.93
C ALA A 359 9.21 34.34 12.82
N ALA A 360 7.94 34.77 12.92
CA ALA A 360 6.92 34.45 11.92
C ALA A 360 7.25 35.07 10.56
N ILE A 361 7.71 36.32 10.53
CA ILE A 361 8.02 37.06 9.30
C ILE A 361 9.22 36.42 8.60
N ALA A 362 10.30 36.14 9.33
CA ALA A 362 11.49 35.49 8.79
C ALA A 362 11.16 34.11 8.19
N THR A 363 10.34 33.32 8.89
CA THR A 363 9.88 32.00 8.42
C THR A 363 9.07 32.11 7.14
N LEU A 364 8.05 32.98 7.10
CA LEU A 364 7.18 33.14 5.92
C LEU A 364 7.94 33.71 4.71
N GLN A 365 8.93 34.59 4.93
CA GLN A 365 9.81 35.08 3.88
C GLN A 365 10.72 33.97 3.34
N ALA A 366 11.28 33.13 4.21
CA ALA A 366 12.10 31.99 3.78
C ALA A 366 11.28 30.99 2.96
N VAL A 367 10.06 30.63 3.40
CA VAL A 367 9.14 29.78 2.63
C VAL A 367 8.91 30.35 1.22
N LYS A 368 8.56 31.64 1.13
CA LYS A 368 8.35 32.30 -0.17
C LYS A 368 9.60 32.30 -1.04
N THR A 369 10.76 32.57 -0.47
CA THR A 369 12.01 32.67 -1.22
C THR A 369 12.43 31.30 -1.75
N ILE A 370 12.30 30.24 -0.94
CA ILE A 370 12.57 28.85 -1.38
C ILE A 370 11.59 28.44 -2.50
N HIS A 371 10.30 28.73 -2.34
CA HIS A 371 9.32 28.43 -3.36
C HIS A 371 9.59 29.21 -4.66
N ASP A 372 9.75 30.53 -4.60
CA ASP A 372 9.80 31.38 -5.78
C ASP A 372 11.14 31.33 -6.51
N GLU A 373 12.25 31.44 -5.78
CA GLU A 373 13.60 31.52 -6.37
C GLU A 373 14.19 30.14 -6.62
N PHE A 374 14.01 29.21 -5.68
CA PHE A 374 14.55 27.87 -5.83
C PHE A 374 13.58 26.96 -6.58
N LYS A 375 12.28 27.26 -6.70
CA LYS A 375 11.29 26.27 -7.16
C LYS A 375 11.37 24.98 -6.33
N GLY A 376 11.70 25.15 -5.04
CA GLY A 376 11.86 24.07 -4.08
C GLY A 376 10.60 23.88 -3.26
N ASN A 377 10.35 22.64 -2.84
CA ASN A 377 9.27 22.37 -1.89
C ASN A 377 9.65 22.80 -0.47
N THR A 378 8.65 23.20 0.30
CA THR A 378 8.83 23.65 1.69
C THR A 378 7.97 22.87 2.67
N SER A 379 8.48 22.66 3.88
CA SER A 379 7.75 22.07 5.01
C SER A 379 7.82 22.99 6.22
N LEU A 380 6.85 22.87 7.13
CA LEU A 380 6.89 23.50 8.45
C LEU A 380 6.20 22.62 9.50
N GLY A 381 6.80 22.54 10.69
CA GLY A 381 6.11 22.20 11.93
C GLY A 381 5.19 23.33 12.37
N ILE A 382 3.96 23.36 11.87
CA ILE A 382 3.05 24.51 12.01
C ILE A 382 2.72 24.80 13.47
N SER A 383 2.55 23.76 14.28
CA SER A 383 2.22 23.87 15.70
C SER A 383 3.29 24.61 16.53
N ASN A 384 4.52 24.73 16.03
CA ASN A 384 5.63 25.32 16.77
C ASN A 384 5.50 26.84 16.95
N ILE A 385 4.85 27.52 16.01
CA ILE A 385 4.72 28.98 15.97
C ILE A 385 4.06 29.55 17.23
N SER A 386 3.14 28.80 17.82
CA SER A 386 2.26 29.25 18.90
C SER A 386 2.69 28.77 20.30
N PHE A 387 3.84 28.11 20.43
CA PHE A 387 4.30 27.64 21.74
C PHE A 387 4.37 28.77 22.77
N GLY A 388 3.89 28.50 23.99
CA GLY A 388 3.89 29.46 25.09
C GLY A 388 2.72 30.46 25.10
N LEU A 389 1.83 30.45 24.09
CA LEU A 389 0.65 31.33 24.04
C LEU A 389 -0.63 30.63 24.52
N PRO A 390 -1.62 31.37 25.08
CA PRO A 390 -2.97 30.86 25.27
C PRO A 390 -3.71 30.77 23.92
N GLN A 391 -4.72 29.89 23.82
CA GLN A 391 -5.56 29.72 22.61
C GLN A 391 -4.74 29.60 21.32
N ARG A 392 -3.74 28.71 21.40
CA ARG A 392 -2.72 28.48 20.36
C ARG A 392 -3.31 28.23 18.98
N GLU A 393 -4.46 27.58 18.94
CA GLU A 393 -5.23 27.23 17.76
C GLU A 393 -5.48 28.43 16.82
N PHE A 394 -5.75 29.62 17.36
CA PHE A 394 -6.06 30.80 16.54
C PHE A 394 -4.83 31.33 15.81
N VAL A 395 -3.72 31.47 16.54
CA VAL A 395 -2.44 31.91 15.99
C VAL A 395 -1.92 30.88 14.98
N THR A 396 -2.02 29.60 15.32
CA THR A 396 -1.54 28.49 14.49
C THR A 396 -2.32 28.42 13.17
N ALA A 397 -3.65 28.52 13.20
CA ALA A 397 -4.48 28.52 12.00
C ALA A 397 -4.24 29.74 11.11
N ALA A 398 -4.10 30.94 11.70
CA ALA A 398 -3.78 32.15 10.94
C ALA A 398 -2.40 32.07 10.28
N PHE A 399 -1.39 31.62 11.02
CA PHE A 399 -0.05 31.41 10.48
C PHE A 399 -0.04 30.36 9.37
N PHE A 400 -0.82 29.29 9.52
CA PHE A 400 -0.92 28.24 8.51
C PHE A 400 -1.45 28.78 7.17
N THR A 401 -2.53 29.57 7.19
CA THR A 401 -3.06 30.22 5.98
C THR A 401 -2.02 31.11 5.33
N LEU A 402 -1.29 31.91 6.13
CA LEU A 402 -0.22 32.77 5.62
C LEU A 402 0.93 31.96 5.02
N ALA A 403 1.27 30.80 5.60
CA ALA A 403 2.32 29.94 5.08
C ALA A 403 1.91 29.30 3.74
N MET A 404 0.68 28.80 3.63
CA MET A 404 0.14 28.27 2.37
C MET A 404 0.14 29.33 1.26
N GLU A 405 -0.27 30.57 1.58
CA GLU A 405 -0.21 31.71 0.65
C GLU A 405 1.23 32.02 0.17
N ARG A 406 2.23 31.68 0.98
CA ARG A 406 3.64 31.89 0.66
C ARG A 406 4.28 30.71 -0.09
N GLY A 407 3.52 29.68 -0.42
CA GLY A 407 4.01 28.51 -1.17
C GLY A 407 4.41 27.31 -0.30
N LEU A 408 3.82 27.19 0.90
CA LEU A 408 4.03 26.00 1.74
C LEU A 408 3.58 24.72 1.02
N SER A 409 4.46 23.73 0.91
CA SER A 409 4.19 22.47 0.20
C SER A 409 3.75 21.34 1.14
N ALA A 410 4.16 21.36 2.39
CA ALA A 410 3.83 20.36 3.40
C ALA A 410 3.69 20.99 4.79
N ALA A 411 2.78 20.47 5.60
CA ALA A 411 2.48 20.98 6.93
C ALA A 411 2.42 19.84 7.93
N ILE A 412 3.36 19.81 8.88
CA ILE A 412 3.29 18.93 10.05
C ILE A 412 2.38 19.62 11.07
N MET A 413 1.18 19.04 11.26
CA MET A 413 0.11 19.62 12.08
C MET A 413 -0.84 18.55 12.63
N ASN A 414 -1.69 18.93 13.58
CA ASN A 414 -2.73 18.05 14.13
C ASN A 414 -4.03 18.10 13.28
N PRO A 415 -4.33 17.08 12.46
CA PRO A 415 -5.52 17.07 11.58
C PRO A 415 -6.84 17.02 12.33
N LEU A 416 -6.83 16.64 13.62
CA LEU A 416 -8.03 16.61 14.45
C LEU A 416 -8.44 17.99 14.98
N GLN A 417 -7.66 19.03 14.73
CA GLN A 417 -7.95 20.38 15.18
C GLN A 417 -8.83 21.12 14.16
N SER A 418 -10.03 21.52 14.59
CA SER A 418 -11.05 22.07 13.69
C SER A 418 -10.61 23.38 13.02
N GLU A 419 -9.89 24.23 13.74
CA GLU A 419 -9.41 25.54 13.30
C GLU A 419 -8.41 25.40 12.16
N MET A 420 -7.54 24.39 12.23
CA MET A 420 -6.56 24.07 11.20
C MET A 420 -7.23 23.55 9.94
N MET A 421 -8.18 22.63 10.07
CA MET A 421 -8.91 22.08 8.93
C MET A 421 -9.80 23.13 8.26
N LYS A 422 -10.41 24.05 9.02
CA LYS A 422 -11.12 25.22 8.48
C LYS A 422 -10.17 26.08 7.65
N ALA A 423 -9.02 26.45 8.19
CA ALA A 423 -8.01 27.22 7.47
C ALA A 423 -7.59 26.55 6.15
N TYR A 424 -7.31 25.24 6.18
CA TYR A 424 -6.95 24.46 5.01
C TYR A 424 -8.05 24.41 3.94
N ARG A 425 -9.29 24.07 4.33
CA ARG A 425 -10.41 23.95 3.39
C ARG A 425 -10.79 25.30 2.78
N CYS A 426 -10.81 26.37 3.59
CA CYS A 426 -11.02 27.72 3.09
C CYS A 426 -9.90 28.15 2.13
N PHE A 427 -8.63 27.86 2.45
CA PHE A 427 -7.52 28.16 1.54
C PHE A 427 -7.68 27.42 0.20
N CYS A 428 -7.96 26.11 0.22
CA CYS A 428 -8.15 25.33 -0.99
C CYS A 428 -9.30 25.87 -1.85
N LEU A 429 -10.43 26.22 -1.23
CA LEU A 429 -11.57 26.84 -1.90
C LEU A 429 -11.19 28.17 -2.56
N LEU A 430 -10.57 29.08 -1.80
CA LEU A 430 -10.22 30.43 -2.27
C LEU A 430 -9.14 30.43 -3.36
N HIS A 431 -8.25 29.44 -3.37
CA HIS A 431 -7.20 29.27 -4.38
C HIS A 431 -7.61 28.40 -5.57
N GLY A 432 -8.88 27.98 -5.66
CA GLY A 432 -9.35 27.11 -6.75
C GLY A 432 -8.73 25.71 -6.74
N LYS A 433 -8.20 25.27 -5.60
CA LYS A 433 -7.65 23.92 -5.37
C LYS A 433 -8.72 22.93 -4.86
N ASP A 434 -9.98 23.34 -4.83
CA ASP A 434 -11.14 22.50 -4.55
C ASP A 434 -12.10 22.52 -5.75
N GLU A 435 -11.97 21.52 -6.62
CA GLU A 435 -12.77 21.43 -7.83
C GLU A 435 -14.26 21.33 -7.47
N GLN A 436 -15.06 22.25 -8.03
CA GLN A 436 -16.50 22.35 -7.76
C GLN A 436 -16.86 22.54 -6.28
N CYS A 437 -15.92 22.97 -5.44
CA CYS A 437 -16.11 23.18 -4.00
C CYS A 437 -16.54 21.91 -3.22
N LEU A 438 -16.35 20.71 -3.78
CA LEU A 438 -16.93 19.48 -3.25
C LEU A 438 -16.40 19.16 -1.86
N ASN A 439 -15.08 19.28 -1.65
CA ASN A 439 -14.46 18.94 -0.38
C ASN A 439 -14.87 19.93 0.72
N TYR A 440 -15.01 21.21 0.37
CA TYR A 440 -15.50 22.23 1.29
C TYR A 440 -16.95 21.99 1.71
N ILE A 441 -17.84 21.70 0.74
CA ILE A 441 -19.26 21.42 1.02
C ILE A 441 -19.40 20.19 1.92
N GLU A 442 -18.68 19.10 1.62
CA GLU A 442 -18.67 17.90 2.46
C GLU A 442 -18.20 18.22 3.89
N PHE A 443 -17.08 18.95 4.02
CA PHE A 443 -16.56 19.37 5.32
C PHE A 443 -17.55 20.23 6.11
N ALA A 444 -18.18 21.21 5.45
CA ALA A 444 -19.15 22.12 6.08
C ALA A 444 -20.41 21.39 6.57
N ASN A 445 -20.98 20.51 5.73
CA ASN A 445 -22.17 19.71 6.09
C ASN A 445 -21.90 18.77 7.28
N ASN A 446 -20.71 18.14 7.30
CA ASN A 446 -20.30 17.28 8.42
C ASN A 446 -20.10 18.09 9.71
N TYR A 447 -19.56 19.32 9.59
CA TYR A 447 -19.39 20.21 10.74
C TYR A 447 -20.73 20.68 11.32
N GLU A 448 -21.70 21.05 10.47
CA GLU A 448 -23.06 21.41 10.91
C GLU A 448 -23.72 20.24 11.64
N SER A 449 -23.65 19.04 11.08
CA SER A 449 -24.23 17.83 11.67
C SER A 449 -23.65 17.52 13.06
N GLN A 450 -22.33 17.67 13.24
CA GLN A 450 -21.68 17.49 14.55
C GLN A 450 -22.02 18.60 15.56
N SER A 451 -22.25 19.82 15.08
CA SER A 451 -22.63 20.95 15.94
C SER A 451 -24.06 20.82 16.45
N ILE A 452 -24.99 20.30 15.63
CA ILE A 452 -26.40 20.05 15.99
C ILE A 452 -26.50 18.93 17.02
N VAL A 453 -25.74 17.84 16.85
CA VAL A 453 -25.71 16.72 17.81
C VAL A 453 -25.16 17.15 19.17
N LYS A 454 -24.19 18.08 19.23
CA LYS A 454 -23.68 18.61 20.51
C LYS A 454 -24.69 19.49 21.25
N THR A 455 -25.64 20.12 20.56
CA THR A 455 -26.71 20.92 21.18
C THR A 455 -27.87 20.08 21.74
N ASP A 456 -28.12 18.88 21.20
CA ASP A 456 -29.30 18.06 21.57
C ASP A 456 -29.05 16.95 22.62
N VAL A 457 -27.82 16.77 23.14
CA VAL A 457 -27.54 15.79 24.24
C VAL A 457 -28.13 16.22 25.60
N LYS A 458 -29.07 17.17 25.64
CA LYS A 458 -29.88 17.47 26.82
C LYS A 458 -31.34 17.04 26.73
N SER A 459 -31.80 16.42 25.65
CA SER A 459 -33.17 15.89 25.62
C SER A 459 -33.41 14.78 24.60
N ASN A 460 -33.86 13.65 25.14
CA ASN A 460 -34.55 12.51 24.52
C ASN A 460 -33.75 11.51 23.68
N SER A 461 -33.64 10.32 24.29
CA SER A 461 -33.51 9.01 23.68
C SER A 461 -34.60 8.73 22.64
N GLY A 462 -34.19 8.39 21.41
CA GLY A 462 -35.06 7.85 20.38
C GLY A 462 -34.25 7.35 19.18
N ASN A 463 -34.40 6.07 18.87
CA ASN A 463 -33.75 5.35 17.77
C ASN A 463 -33.81 6.08 16.43
N VAL A 464 -32.67 6.23 15.76
CA VAL A 464 -32.59 6.41 14.31
C VAL A 464 -31.46 5.53 13.77
N THR A 465 -31.85 4.57 12.94
CA THR A 465 -31.00 3.78 12.06
C THR A 465 -30.46 4.68 10.96
N ASN A 466 -29.13 4.84 10.86
CA ASN A 466 -28.48 5.47 9.73
C ASN A 466 -27.45 4.50 9.14
N GLU A 467 -27.76 4.03 7.93
CA GLU A 467 -26.81 3.45 6.99
C GLU A 467 -25.86 4.54 6.47
N ALA A 468 -24.63 4.13 6.17
CA ALA A 468 -23.47 4.90 5.67
C ALA A 468 -22.58 5.60 6.73
N GLY A 469 -21.49 4.92 7.09
CA GLY A 469 -20.15 5.51 6.91
C GLY A 469 -19.40 6.08 8.13
N ASN A 470 -19.90 5.95 9.36
CA ASN A 470 -19.11 6.27 10.56
C ASN A 470 -19.16 5.08 11.53
N PHE A 471 -18.33 4.08 11.28
CA PHE A 471 -18.09 3.04 12.27
C PHE A 471 -17.41 3.68 13.47
N ASN A 472 -18.04 3.58 14.64
CA ASN A 472 -17.43 4.04 15.87
C ASN A 472 -16.16 3.22 16.11
N ILE A 473 -15.03 3.87 16.38
CA ILE A 473 -13.70 3.24 16.30
C ILE A 473 -13.54 2.08 17.30
N GLU A 474 -14.35 2.06 18.36
CA GLU A 474 -14.36 0.98 19.37
C GLU A 474 -15.22 -0.25 19.00
N THR A 475 -15.82 -0.28 17.81
CA THR A 475 -16.71 -1.39 17.40
C THR A 475 -15.92 -2.59 16.89
N LEU A 476 -16.46 -3.80 17.12
CA LEU A 476 -15.90 -5.03 16.54
C LEU A 476 -15.80 -4.93 15.01
N GLU A 477 -16.83 -4.40 14.35
CA GLU A 477 -16.84 -4.19 12.89
C GLU A 477 -15.67 -3.33 12.43
N TYR A 478 -15.41 -2.20 13.11
CA TYR A 478 -14.26 -1.36 12.80
C TYR A 478 -12.93 -2.13 12.92
N ALA A 479 -12.77 -2.87 14.02
CA ALA A 479 -11.57 -3.66 14.26
C ALA A 479 -11.37 -4.75 13.21
N ILE A 480 -12.44 -5.41 12.75
CA ILE A 480 -12.38 -6.36 11.63
C ILE A 480 -11.98 -5.65 10.34
N ILE A 481 -12.65 -4.55 9.98
CA ILE A 481 -12.42 -3.84 8.71
C ILE A 481 -10.97 -3.35 8.61
N HIS A 482 -10.38 -2.90 9.71
CA HIS A 482 -9.00 -2.38 9.75
C HIS A 482 -7.96 -3.43 10.16
N GLY A 483 -8.36 -4.70 10.37
CA GLY A 483 -7.41 -5.78 10.72
C GLY A 483 -6.78 -5.67 12.10
N LEU A 484 -7.44 -4.99 13.05
CA LEU A 484 -6.95 -4.77 14.41
C LEU A 484 -7.23 -5.99 15.30
N LYS A 485 -6.28 -6.94 15.34
CA LYS A 485 -6.42 -8.24 16.04
C LYS A 485 -6.76 -8.13 17.52
N ASP A 486 -6.03 -7.29 18.26
CA ASP A 486 -6.20 -7.16 19.71
C ASP A 486 -7.51 -6.45 20.05
N ASP A 487 -7.86 -5.42 19.27
CA ASP A 487 -9.10 -4.68 19.46
C ASP A 487 -10.31 -5.53 19.08
N ALA A 488 -10.20 -6.36 18.05
CA ALA A 488 -11.24 -7.33 17.70
C ALA A 488 -11.47 -8.33 18.83
N TYR A 489 -10.41 -8.82 19.48
CA TYR A 489 -10.53 -9.70 20.66
C TYR A 489 -11.24 -8.98 21.82
N LYS A 490 -10.76 -7.79 22.22
CA LYS A 490 -11.30 -7.02 23.35
C LYS A 490 -12.75 -6.57 23.11
N ALA A 491 -13.06 -6.07 21.91
CA ALA A 491 -14.40 -5.66 21.52
C ALA A 491 -15.35 -6.87 21.56
N THR A 492 -14.88 -8.05 21.15
CA THR A 492 -15.64 -9.29 21.24
C THR A 492 -15.91 -9.70 22.69
N GLU A 493 -14.91 -9.63 23.59
CA GLU A 493 -15.11 -9.91 25.02
C GLU A 493 -16.17 -8.99 25.63
N LYS A 494 -16.13 -7.70 25.31
CA LYS A 494 -17.13 -6.72 25.78
C LYS A 494 -18.53 -7.02 25.24
N LEU A 495 -18.66 -7.43 23.98
CA LEU A 495 -19.95 -7.80 23.39
C LEU A 495 -20.51 -9.10 24.01
N LEU A 496 -19.65 -10.06 24.34
CA LEU A 496 -20.03 -11.33 24.97
C LEU A 496 -20.66 -11.16 26.36
N GLU A 497 -20.45 -10.02 27.02
CA GLU A 497 -21.14 -9.69 28.28
C GLU A 497 -22.65 -9.47 28.10
N THR A 498 -23.10 -9.12 26.88
CA THR A 498 -24.48 -8.68 26.62
C THR A 498 -25.15 -9.36 25.43
N ILE A 499 -24.40 -9.98 24.53
CA ILE A 499 -24.87 -10.57 23.28
C ILE A 499 -24.46 -12.05 23.21
N GLU A 500 -25.41 -12.90 22.84
CA GLU A 500 -25.13 -14.33 22.61
C GLU A 500 -24.07 -14.52 21.51
N PRO A 501 -23.11 -15.46 21.67
CA PRO A 501 -22.02 -15.69 20.74
C PRO A 501 -22.42 -15.82 19.26
N LEU A 502 -23.52 -16.53 18.98
CA LEU A 502 -24.05 -16.72 17.64
C LEU A 502 -24.47 -15.41 16.96
N ASN A 503 -25.03 -14.48 17.73
CA ASN A 503 -25.43 -13.17 17.20
C ASN A 503 -24.20 -12.31 16.91
N ILE A 504 -23.13 -12.44 17.69
CA ILE A 504 -21.86 -11.74 17.41
C ILE A 504 -21.25 -12.26 16.10
N ILE A 505 -21.23 -13.58 15.91
CA ILE A 505 -20.74 -14.19 14.66
C ILE A 505 -21.56 -13.69 13.47
N ASN A 506 -22.89 -13.82 13.52
CA ASN A 506 -23.73 -13.56 12.35
C ASN A 506 -23.89 -12.07 12.04
N ASN A 507 -24.03 -11.21 13.05
CA ASN A 507 -24.40 -9.81 12.84
C ASN A 507 -23.22 -8.84 12.85
N HIS A 508 -22.11 -9.18 13.51
CA HIS A 508 -20.94 -8.30 13.58
C HIS A 508 -19.76 -8.86 12.79
N LEU A 509 -19.36 -10.10 13.06
CA LEU A 509 -18.14 -10.67 12.47
C LEU A 509 -18.31 -10.98 10.99
N ILE A 510 -19.36 -11.73 10.62
CA ILE A 510 -19.68 -12.02 9.22
C ILE A 510 -20.01 -10.72 8.46
N SER A 511 -20.67 -9.75 9.11
CA SER A 511 -20.96 -8.44 8.51
C SER A 511 -19.67 -7.68 8.15
N GLY A 512 -18.71 -7.59 9.07
CA GLY A 512 -17.40 -6.98 8.81
C GLY A 512 -16.61 -7.69 7.71
N LEU A 513 -16.58 -9.03 7.72
CA LEU A 513 -15.92 -9.81 6.66
C LEU A 513 -16.61 -9.65 5.30
N ASN A 514 -17.94 -9.62 5.26
CA ASN A 514 -18.69 -9.37 4.04
C ASN A 514 -18.39 -7.98 3.50
N PHE A 515 -18.33 -6.95 4.34
CA PHE A 515 -17.94 -5.60 3.91
C PHE A 515 -16.55 -5.59 3.29
N VAL A 516 -15.55 -6.20 3.95
CA VAL A 516 -14.18 -6.27 3.40
C VAL A 516 -14.16 -7.08 2.11
N GLY A 517 -14.90 -8.20 2.04
CA GLY A 517 -15.05 -9.02 0.85
C GLY A 517 -15.68 -8.27 -0.32
N GLU A 518 -16.78 -7.54 -0.08
CA GLU A 518 -17.42 -6.68 -1.08
C GLU A 518 -16.50 -5.57 -1.55
N LYS A 519 -15.72 -4.94 -0.65
CA LYS A 519 -14.72 -3.93 -1.04
C LYS A 519 -13.58 -4.55 -1.84
N PHE A 520 -13.18 -5.78 -1.54
CA PHE A 520 -12.18 -6.52 -2.31
C PHE A 520 -12.70 -6.85 -3.72
N GLU A 521 -13.94 -7.35 -3.85
CA GLU A 521 -14.59 -7.58 -5.15
C GLU A 521 -14.76 -6.27 -5.95
N GLN A 522 -15.06 -5.17 -5.27
CA GLN A 522 -15.12 -3.82 -5.85
C GLN A 522 -13.73 -3.21 -6.12
N LYS A 523 -12.63 -3.93 -5.83
CA LYS A 523 -11.24 -3.45 -5.99
C LYS A 523 -10.94 -2.16 -5.21
N LYS A 524 -11.65 -1.95 -4.11
CA LYS A 524 -11.45 -0.83 -3.16
C LYS A 524 -10.59 -1.23 -1.95
N MET A 525 -10.50 -2.53 -1.67
CA MET A 525 -9.55 -3.11 -0.72
C MET A 525 -8.71 -4.17 -1.44
N TYR A 526 -7.49 -4.40 -0.94
CA TYR A 526 -6.53 -5.30 -1.57
C TYR A 526 -6.19 -6.49 -0.68
N LEU A 527 -5.48 -7.44 -1.26
CA LEU A 527 -5.20 -8.73 -0.63
C LEU A 527 -4.59 -8.61 0.79
N PRO A 528 -3.61 -7.73 1.06
CA PRO A 528 -3.09 -7.57 2.42
C PRO A 528 -4.18 -7.20 3.43
N GLN A 529 -5.07 -6.27 3.09
CA GLN A 529 -6.14 -5.81 3.96
C GLN A 529 -7.18 -6.92 4.21
N LEU A 530 -7.50 -7.72 3.18
CA LEU A 530 -8.38 -8.88 3.31
C LEU A 530 -7.80 -9.92 4.27
N LEU A 531 -6.50 -10.21 4.16
CA LEU A 531 -5.81 -11.14 5.05
C LEU A 531 -5.77 -10.63 6.49
N MET A 532 -5.53 -9.33 6.68
CA MET A 532 -5.52 -8.73 8.01
C MET A 532 -6.90 -8.71 8.66
N ALA A 533 -7.95 -8.40 7.90
CA ALA A 533 -9.33 -8.48 8.38
C ALA A 533 -9.70 -9.91 8.77
N ALA A 534 -9.28 -10.89 7.97
CA ALA A 534 -9.43 -12.30 8.27
C ALA A 534 -8.70 -12.72 9.56
N ASP A 535 -7.50 -12.19 9.76
CA ASP A 535 -6.70 -12.41 10.96
C ASP A 535 -7.33 -11.79 12.22
N ALA A 536 -7.90 -10.58 12.11
CA ALA A 536 -8.67 -9.95 13.17
C ALA A 536 -9.96 -10.73 13.48
N ALA A 537 -10.63 -11.25 12.46
CA ALA A 537 -11.80 -12.09 12.60
C ALA A 537 -11.47 -13.40 13.33
N LYS A 538 -10.33 -14.02 13.01
CA LYS A 538 -9.83 -15.18 13.74
C LYS A 538 -9.56 -14.89 15.23
N SER A 539 -9.05 -13.69 15.53
CA SER A 539 -8.87 -13.22 16.91
C SER A 539 -10.21 -13.11 17.65
N ALA A 540 -11.22 -12.50 17.01
CA ALA A 540 -12.58 -12.41 17.54
C ALA A 540 -13.22 -13.81 17.76
N PHE A 541 -13.07 -14.73 16.79
CA PHE A 541 -13.51 -16.12 16.96
C PHE A 541 -12.82 -16.83 18.13
N SER A 542 -11.55 -16.53 18.37
CA SER A 542 -10.81 -17.11 19.50
C SER A 542 -11.38 -16.64 20.84
N ALA A 543 -11.78 -15.37 20.96
CA ALA A 543 -12.48 -14.86 22.14
C ALA A 543 -13.82 -15.58 22.36
N ILE A 544 -14.61 -15.74 21.29
CA ILE A 544 -15.89 -16.47 21.33
C ILE A 544 -15.70 -17.92 21.76
N ASN A 545 -14.73 -18.63 21.18
CA ASN A 545 -14.44 -20.03 21.52
C ASN A 545 -14.00 -20.16 22.98
N SER A 546 -13.12 -19.26 23.46
CA SER A 546 -12.69 -19.23 24.87
C SER A 546 -13.87 -19.04 25.83
N PHE A 547 -14.81 -18.16 25.49
CA PHE A 547 -16.04 -17.95 26.27
C PHE A 547 -16.98 -19.17 26.23
N MET A 548 -17.14 -19.79 25.05
CA MET A 548 -17.99 -20.96 24.83
C MET A 548 -17.47 -22.22 25.52
N GLU A 549 -16.15 -22.43 25.53
CA GLU A 549 -15.50 -23.51 26.28
C GLU A 549 -15.70 -23.36 27.79
N LYS A 550 -15.56 -22.13 28.32
CA LYS A 550 -15.89 -21.82 29.72
C LYS A 550 -17.38 -22.03 30.04
N SER A 551 -18.25 -21.87 29.05
CA SER A 551 -19.70 -22.01 29.15
C SER A 551 -20.23 -23.42 28.81
N GLY A 552 -19.36 -24.37 28.47
CA GLY A 552 -19.71 -25.77 28.20
C GLY A 552 -20.48 -26.02 26.89
N LYS A 553 -20.58 -25.04 25.98
CA LYS A 553 -21.25 -25.18 24.67
C LYS A 553 -20.18 -25.30 23.58
N LYS A 554 -20.01 -26.47 22.95
CA LYS A 554 -19.18 -26.63 21.74
C LYS A 554 -20.04 -26.53 20.49
N GLU A 555 -19.71 -25.61 19.59
CA GLU A 555 -20.36 -25.52 18.29
C GLU A 555 -19.75 -26.53 17.32
N LYS A 556 -20.56 -27.08 16.41
CA LYS A 556 -20.09 -27.96 15.32
C LYS A 556 -19.79 -27.10 14.09
N PRO A 557 -18.72 -27.39 13.33
CA PRO A 557 -18.43 -26.68 12.10
C PRO A 557 -19.58 -26.82 11.09
N LYS A 558 -19.81 -25.79 10.26
CA LYS A 558 -20.88 -25.75 9.26
C LYS A 558 -20.78 -26.88 8.23
N GLY A 559 -19.55 -27.34 7.98
CA GLY A 559 -19.24 -28.41 7.05
C GLY A 559 -17.73 -28.62 6.91
N THR A 560 -17.34 -29.75 6.33
CA THR A 560 -15.96 -30.03 5.95
C THR A 560 -15.76 -29.73 4.47
N ILE A 561 -14.67 -29.02 4.13
CA ILE A 561 -14.26 -28.67 2.77
C ILE A 561 -12.81 -29.09 2.56
N ILE A 562 -12.50 -29.72 1.42
CA ILE A 562 -11.11 -30.05 1.04
C ILE A 562 -10.61 -29.00 0.05
N ILE A 563 -9.37 -28.56 0.20
CA ILE A 563 -8.70 -27.68 -0.77
C ILE A 563 -7.31 -28.24 -1.12
N ALA A 564 -6.91 -28.09 -2.39
CA ALA A 564 -5.60 -28.54 -2.88
C ALA A 564 -5.12 -27.70 -4.07
N THR A 565 -3.80 -27.49 -4.17
CA THR A 565 -3.19 -27.08 -5.45
C THR A 565 -2.85 -28.36 -6.23
N VAL A 566 -3.28 -28.42 -7.48
CA VAL A 566 -3.18 -29.62 -8.31
C VAL A 566 -1.73 -30.00 -8.60
N LYS A 567 -1.52 -31.27 -8.96
CA LYS A 567 -0.20 -31.81 -9.34
C LYS A 567 0.51 -30.95 -10.38
N GLY A 568 1.82 -30.80 -10.21
CA GLY A 568 2.69 -29.98 -11.04
C GLY A 568 2.66 -28.50 -10.70
N ASP A 569 1.78 -28.06 -9.79
CA ASP A 569 1.65 -26.65 -9.42
C ASP A 569 2.05 -26.42 -7.96
N ILE A 570 3.07 -25.59 -7.78
CA ILE A 570 3.64 -25.25 -6.48
C ILE A 570 3.12 -23.92 -5.92
N HIS A 571 2.24 -23.23 -6.64
CA HIS A 571 1.72 -21.94 -6.23
C HIS A 571 0.48 -22.15 -5.36
N ASP A 572 0.54 -21.69 -4.12
CA ASP A 572 -0.50 -21.97 -3.12
C ASP A 572 -1.08 -20.72 -2.45
N ILE A 573 -0.70 -19.52 -2.90
CA ILE A 573 -1.17 -18.25 -2.35
C ILE A 573 -2.71 -18.16 -2.44
N GLY A 574 -3.28 -18.35 -3.63
CA GLY A 574 -4.73 -18.32 -3.85
C GLY A 574 -5.50 -19.32 -2.98
N LYS A 575 -5.02 -20.57 -2.93
CA LYS A 575 -5.58 -21.63 -2.07
C LYS A 575 -5.54 -21.24 -0.59
N ASN A 576 -4.42 -20.70 -0.11
CA ASN A 576 -4.27 -20.33 1.30
C ASN A 576 -5.19 -19.17 1.69
N ILE A 577 -5.47 -18.24 0.77
CA ILE A 577 -6.45 -17.18 0.99
C ILE A 577 -7.85 -17.78 1.14
N VAL A 578 -8.26 -18.65 0.21
CA VAL A 578 -9.56 -19.34 0.27
C VAL A 578 -9.70 -20.15 1.56
N LYS A 579 -8.64 -20.84 1.98
CA LYS A 579 -8.58 -21.57 3.26
C LYS A 579 -8.95 -20.68 4.44
N VAL A 580 -8.20 -19.60 4.59
CA VAL A 580 -8.31 -18.68 5.73
C VAL A 580 -9.72 -18.09 5.77
N LEU A 581 -10.27 -17.70 4.61
CA LEU A 581 -11.64 -17.19 4.55
C LEU A 581 -12.66 -18.28 4.90
N LEU A 582 -12.59 -19.49 4.32
CA LEU A 582 -13.53 -20.56 4.64
C LEU A 582 -13.49 -20.92 6.15
N GLU A 583 -12.31 -21.02 6.76
CA GLU A 583 -12.15 -21.23 8.20
C GLU A 583 -12.86 -20.12 9.00
N ASN A 584 -12.70 -18.85 8.59
CA ASN A 584 -13.35 -17.71 9.21
C ASN A 584 -14.87 -17.68 9.02
N TYR A 585 -15.42 -18.31 7.98
CA TYR A 585 -16.86 -18.44 7.82
C TYR A 585 -17.44 -19.64 8.60
N GLY A 586 -16.61 -20.34 9.39
CA GLY A 586 -17.02 -21.43 10.29
C GLY A 586 -16.97 -22.83 9.65
N PHE A 587 -16.24 -22.98 8.53
CA PHE A 587 -16.02 -24.28 7.90
C PHE A 587 -14.77 -24.98 8.47
N ASN A 588 -14.81 -26.31 8.51
CA ASN A 588 -13.63 -27.12 8.76
C ASN A 588 -12.90 -27.37 7.43
N VAL A 589 -11.71 -26.80 7.26
CA VAL A 589 -10.99 -26.87 5.99
C VAL A 589 -9.83 -27.86 6.09
N ILE A 590 -9.86 -28.88 5.24
CA ILE A 590 -8.78 -29.85 5.08
C ILE A 590 -7.91 -29.41 3.90
N ASP A 591 -6.78 -28.83 4.25
CA ASP A 591 -5.79 -28.39 3.28
C ASP A 591 -4.79 -29.50 2.96
N LEU A 592 -4.78 -29.97 1.71
CA LEU A 592 -3.87 -31.01 1.23
C LEU A 592 -2.52 -30.46 0.77
N GLY A 593 -2.34 -29.13 0.77
CA GLY A 593 -1.12 -28.49 0.32
C GLY A 593 -1.07 -28.30 -1.19
N LYS A 594 0.15 -28.38 -1.74
CA LYS A 594 0.47 -28.10 -3.13
C LYS A 594 1.18 -29.27 -3.80
N ASP A 595 1.19 -29.26 -5.14
CA ASP A 595 1.66 -30.38 -5.94
C ASP A 595 0.97 -31.70 -5.55
N VAL A 596 -0.35 -31.66 -5.37
CA VAL A 596 -1.11 -32.78 -4.80
C VAL A 596 -1.57 -33.71 -5.93
N PRO A 597 -1.19 -35.01 -5.91
CA PRO A 597 -1.68 -35.98 -6.88
C PRO A 597 -3.20 -36.17 -6.81
N PRO A 598 -3.87 -36.41 -7.96
CA PRO A 598 -5.31 -36.68 -8.03
C PRO A 598 -5.79 -37.76 -7.03
N GLU A 599 -5.01 -38.83 -6.87
CA GLU A 599 -5.37 -39.99 -6.06
C GLU A 599 -5.51 -39.61 -4.58
N VAL A 600 -4.63 -38.74 -4.08
CA VAL A 600 -4.62 -38.27 -2.70
C VAL A 600 -5.87 -37.42 -2.40
N ILE A 601 -6.25 -36.56 -3.35
CA ILE A 601 -7.44 -35.71 -3.24
C ILE A 601 -8.70 -36.58 -3.16
N VAL A 602 -8.80 -37.58 -4.05
CA VAL A 602 -9.92 -38.51 -4.10
C VAL A 602 -10.00 -39.37 -2.83
N GLU A 603 -8.88 -39.96 -2.40
CA GLU A 603 -8.82 -40.77 -1.18
C GLU A 603 -9.29 -39.96 0.04
N ARG A 604 -8.80 -38.72 0.18
CA ARG A 604 -9.22 -37.83 1.26
C ARG A 604 -10.70 -37.50 1.18
N CYS A 605 -11.22 -37.19 -0.01
CA CYS A 605 -12.62 -36.83 -0.22
C CYS A 605 -13.56 -37.98 0.17
N VAL A 606 -13.22 -39.22 -0.21
CA VAL A 606 -13.98 -40.42 0.15
C VAL A 606 -13.89 -40.67 1.66
N LYS A 607 -12.70 -40.61 2.24
CA LYS A 607 -12.47 -40.87 3.68
C LYS A 607 -13.25 -39.91 4.58
N GLU A 608 -13.32 -38.63 4.21
CA GLU A 608 -13.96 -37.58 5.01
C GLU A 608 -15.41 -37.31 4.59
N ASN A 609 -15.92 -38.01 3.58
CA ASN A 609 -17.24 -37.80 2.97
C ASN A 609 -17.52 -36.32 2.68
N CYS A 610 -16.53 -35.65 2.08
CA CYS A 610 -16.52 -34.20 1.91
C CYS A 610 -17.52 -33.77 0.82
N LYS A 611 -18.33 -32.73 1.07
CA LYS A 611 -19.34 -32.24 0.12
C LYS A 611 -18.78 -31.26 -0.91
N LEU A 612 -17.64 -30.61 -0.62
CA LEU A 612 -17.03 -29.61 -1.50
C LEU A 612 -15.52 -29.83 -1.58
N VAL A 613 -14.98 -29.86 -2.79
CA VAL A 613 -13.55 -29.92 -3.09
C VAL A 613 -13.17 -28.68 -3.90
N GLY A 614 -12.22 -27.89 -3.41
CA GLY A 614 -11.63 -26.75 -4.08
C GLY A 614 -10.29 -27.12 -4.72
N LEU A 615 -10.13 -26.88 -6.02
CA LEU A 615 -8.89 -27.11 -6.75
C LEU A 615 -8.30 -25.80 -7.25
N SER A 616 -6.99 -25.61 -7.05
CA SER A 616 -6.26 -24.42 -7.51
C SER A 616 -5.18 -24.77 -8.52
N ALA A 617 -5.04 -23.96 -9.58
CA ALA A 617 -3.91 -23.97 -10.51
C ALA A 617 -3.56 -22.53 -10.94
N LEU A 618 -2.27 -22.19 -10.92
CA LEU A 618 -1.74 -20.92 -11.39
C LEU A 618 -1.05 -21.06 -12.76
N MET A 619 -0.47 -22.23 -13.07
CA MET A 619 0.24 -22.44 -14.33
C MET A 619 -0.68 -23.02 -15.41
N THR A 620 -0.55 -22.52 -16.64
CA THR A 620 -1.36 -23.03 -17.77
C THR A 620 -1.06 -24.49 -18.09
N THR A 621 0.15 -24.96 -17.76
CA THR A 621 0.57 -26.35 -17.92
C THR A 621 -0.07 -27.31 -16.92
N THR A 622 -0.53 -26.82 -15.75
CA THR A 622 -1.03 -27.66 -14.64
C THR A 622 -2.54 -27.84 -14.68
N VAL A 623 -3.23 -27.11 -15.56
CA VAL A 623 -4.68 -27.19 -15.70
C VAL A 623 -5.15 -28.55 -16.26
N THR A 624 -4.28 -29.28 -16.95
CA THR A 624 -4.51 -30.67 -17.37
C THR A 624 -4.62 -31.63 -16.17
N SER A 625 -3.77 -31.45 -15.15
CA SER A 625 -3.84 -32.21 -13.89
C SER A 625 -5.10 -31.89 -13.08
N MET A 626 -5.62 -30.67 -13.21
CA MET A 626 -6.93 -30.31 -12.65
C MET A 626 -8.05 -31.13 -13.30
N GLU A 627 -8.10 -31.20 -14.62
CA GLU A 627 -9.09 -32.00 -15.35
C GLU A 627 -9.01 -33.50 -14.97
N GLU A 628 -7.80 -34.05 -14.87
CA GLU A 628 -7.59 -35.43 -14.42
C GLU A 628 -8.18 -35.66 -13.02
N THR A 629 -7.91 -34.74 -12.08
CA THR A 629 -8.46 -34.78 -10.72
C THR A 629 -9.99 -34.78 -10.72
N ILE A 630 -10.61 -33.93 -11.52
CA ILE A 630 -12.06 -33.84 -11.64
C ILE A 630 -12.66 -35.16 -12.15
N LYS A 631 -12.07 -35.75 -13.20
CA LYS A 631 -12.51 -37.06 -13.73
C LYS A 631 -12.47 -38.15 -12.67
N GLN A 632 -11.41 -38.19 -11.85
CA GLN A 632 -11.30 -39.18 -10.78
C GLN A 632 -12.31 -38.93 -9.64
N LEU A 633 -12.54 -37.67 -9.26
CA LEU A 633 -13.54 -37.29 -8.24
C LEU A 633 -14.96 -37.66 -8.68
N ARG A 634 -15.32 -37.41 -9.95
CA ARG A 634 -16.64 -37.81 -10.48
C ARG A 634 -16.88 -39.31 -10.43
N LYS A 635 -15.83 -40.11 -10.63
CA LYS A 635 -15.93 -41.58 -10.60
C LYS A 635 -16.07 -42.13 -9.17
N ASN A 636 -15.30 -41.60 -8.22
CA ASN A 636 -15.13 -42.21 -6.89
C ASN A 636 -15.85 -41.45 -5.75
N ALA A 637 -16.13 -40.16 -5.94
CA ALA A 637 -16.83 -39.31 -4.99
C ALA A 637 -17.93 -38.46 -5.69
N PRO A 638 -18.94 -39.10 -6.33
CA PRO A 638 -19.93 -38.40 -7.17
C PRO A 638 -20.82 -37.41 -6.40
N TRP A 639 -20.87 -37.49 -5.07
CA TRP A 639 -21.62 -36.56 -4.22
C TRP A 639 -20.88 -35.23 -4.01
N ALA A 640 -19.56 -35.19 -4.23
CA ALA A 640 -18.75 -34.01 -3.96
C ALA A 640 -18.92 -32.99 -5.08
N LYS A 641 -19.23 -31.75 -4.69
CA LYS A 641 -19.20 -30.59 -5.58
C LYS A 641 -17.77 -30.10 -5.74
N ILE A 642 -17.44 -29.65 -6.93
CA ILE A 642 -16.07 -29.27 -7.31
C ILE A 642 -16.06 -27.79 -7.67
N CYS A 643 -15.32 -27.01 -6.90
CA CYS A 643 -15.00 -25.62 -7.19
C CYS A 643 -13.57 -25.54 -7.74
N VAL A 644 -13.36 -24.78 -8.81
CA VAL A 644 -12.02 -24.55 -9.40
C VAL A 644 -11.68 -23.07 -9.42
N GLY A 645 -10.39 -22.74 -9.30
CA GLY A 645 -9.91 -21.37 -9.40
C GLY A 645 -8.41 -21.26 -9.63
N GLY A 646 -7.94 -20.02 -9.77
CA GLY A 646 -6.55 -19.66 -9.99
C GLY A 646 -6.35 -18.79 -11.24
N ALA A 647 -5.19 -18.15 -11.36
CA ALA A 647 -4.99 -17.00 -12.25
C ALA A 647 -5.19 -17.29 -13.75
N VAL A 648 -5.06 -18.55 -14.14
CA VAL A 648 -5.18 -19.00 -15.54
C VAL A 648 -6.54 -19.59 -15.87
N LEU A 649 -7.46 -19.67 -14.90
CA LEU A 649 -8.79 -20.24 -15.09
C LEU A 649 -9.77 -19.17 -15.59
N THR A 650 -10.76 -19.62 -16.36
CA THR A 650 -11.91 -18.82 -16.81
C THR A 650 -13.19 -19.62 -16.59
N GLN A 651 -14.36 -18.95 -16.67
CA GLN A 651 -15.65 -19.65 -16.63
C GLN A 651 -15.77 -20.69 -17.73
N GLU A 652 -15.39 -20.32 -18.96
CA GLU A 652 -15.41 -21.20 -20.13
C GLU A 652 -14.56 -22.45 -19.92
N TYR A 653 -13.36 -22.29 -19.34
CA TYR A 653 -12.48 -23.41 -19.06
C TYR A 653 -13.02 -24.30 -17.94
N SER A 654 -13.55 -23.71 -16.87
CA SER A 654 -14.20 -24.43 -15.76
C SER A 654 -15.33 -25.34 -16.25
N ASP A 655 -16.17 -24.82 -17.15
CA ASP A 655 -17.30 -25.56 -17.72
C ASP A 655 -16.80 -26.73 -18.58
N MET A 656 -15.74 -26.50 -19.38
CA MET A 656 -15.12 -27.52 -20.23
C MET A 656 -14.57 -28.72 -19.44
N ILE A 657 -13.92 -28.48 -18.31
CA ILE A 657 -13.35 -29.56 -17.46
C ILE A 657 -14.37 -30.22 -16.54
N GLY A 658 -15.63 -29.76 -16.54
CA GLY A 658 -16.73 -30.37 -15.78
C GLY A 658 -16.73 -30.05 -14.29
N ALA A 659 -16.19 -28.89 -13.89
CA ALA A 659 -16.34 -28.37 -12.52
C ALA A 659 -17.79 -27.92 -12.26
N ASP A 660 -18.22 -27.87 -11.00
CA ASP A 660 -19.55 -27.38 -10.63
C ASP A 660 -19.61 -25.85 -10.47
N PHE A 661 -18.46 -25.22 -10.20
CA PHE A 661 -18.37 -23.77 -9.98
C PHE A 661 -16.97 -23.24 -10.27
N TYR A 662 -16.93 -22.05 -10.87
CA TYR A 662 -15.70 -21.28 -11.06
C TYR A 662 -15.58 -20.20 -9.97
N GLY A 663 -14.62 -20.39 -9.07
CA GLY A 663 -14.22 -19.40 -8.08
C GLY A 663 -13.35 -18.33 -8.72
N LYS A 664 -13.97 -17.34 -9.39
CA LYS A 664 -13.26 -16.19 -10.00
C LYS A 664 -12.38 -15.41 -9.01
N ASP A 665 -12.75 -15.44 -7.73
CA ASP A 665 -12.01 -14.88 -6.61
C ASP A 665 -12.30 -15.71 -5.33
N ALA A 666 -11.59 -15.37 -4.24
CA ALA A 666 -11.69 -16.14 -3.01
C ALA A 666 -13.08 -16.03 -2.35
N MET A 667 -13.74 -14.87 -2.45
CA MET A 667 -15.07 -14.62 -1.88
C MET A 667 -16.17 -15.36 -2.63
N ALA A 668 -16.08 -15.45 -3.95
CA ALA A 668 -16.97 -16.26 -4.78
C ALA A 668 -16.99 -17.73 -4.32
N THR A 669 -15.81 -18.27 -3.96
CA THR A 669 -15.69 -19.63 -3.41
C THR A 669 -16.37 -19.78 -2.05
N VAL A 670 -16.20 -18.79 -1.16
CA VAL A 670 -16.86 -18.76 0.15
C VAL A 670 -18.38 -18.67 0.00
N ASN A 671 -18.87 -17.79 -0.85
CA ASN A 671 -20.29 -17.61 -1.14
C ASN A 671 -20.90 -18.91 -1.67
N TYR A 672 -20.22 -19.59 -2.61
CA TYR A 672 -20.65 -20.89 -3.10
C TYR A 672 -20.72 -21.94 -1.99
N ALA A 673 -19.70 -22.02 -1.13
CA ALA A 673 -19.72 -22.90 0.04
C ALA A 673 -20.91 -22.61 0.97
N LEU A 674 -21.20 -21.34 1.28
CA LEU A 674 -22.35 -20.95 2.08
C LEU A 674 -23.68 -21.39 1.45
N THR A 675 -23.81 -21.40 0.12
CA THR A 675 -25.02 -21.92 -0.52
C THR A 675 -25.17 -23.45 -0.41
N LEU A 676 -24.07 -24.19 -0.40
CA LEU A 676 -24.05 -25.66 -0.37
C LEU A 676 -24.31 -26.25 1.01
N PHE A 677 -23.91 -25.56 2.07
CA PHE A 677 -24.02 -26.01 3.47
C PHE A 677 -25.15 -25.31 4.24
N LYS A 678 -26.09 -24.66 3.53
CA LYS A 678 -27.31 -24.07 4.09
C LYS A 678 -28.30 -25.12 4.60
#